data_AF-A0A2A5XWP2-F1
#
_entry.id   AF-A0A2A5XWP2-F1
#
_cell.length_a   1.000
_cell.length_b   1.000
_cell.length_c   1.000
_cell.angle_alpha   90.00
_cell.angle_beta   90.00
_cell.angle_gamma   90.00
#
_symmetry.space_group_name_H-M   'P 1'
#
loop_
_entity.id
_entity.type
_entity.pdbx_description
1 polymer ?
#
loop_
_entity_poly.entity_id
_entity_poly.type
_entity_poly.pdbx_seq_one_letter_code
_entity_poly.pdbx_strand_id
1 'polypeptide(L)'
;MALMVSVSGIRGIFGSDLTPENLSRFTAAYGSWLQGGTVVVGRDSRISGKICEDIVVATLRSVGCKVIRVGIVPTPTVAMGVLKHKAQGGIIISASHNPGEWNALKLLNSKSEFLDADQGNAVMELADKGAFSYVDAFHLGEEIEDTTLLDYHIDTILALPFIDADRIASKNFKVAVDAVNGAGSYAIPALLERLGARVSAIHCTPNGHFPHNPEPLPEHLGEICELVKKEQADLGVVTDPDADRLALVDDKGRLFGEEYTQATAFDFILSKNPGPSATNLSSSRICDEVAAKYGQKCHRSAVGEINVVKKMQEVGAVIGGEGNGGVILPDLHYGRDALVGVAITLQLLAERDLSASEYRDSWPTFHMSKNKIQLDQLGAQASEVLSMIQDHYADLKPDTTDGVKVNFEEGWVHLRPSNTEPIVRIYAEGPSVEAAHAFAKRIKHQIASRFGVLLLVLWAFVGLSCAQKNEPISSQDSYESSRAQTAQSLSVDSASMEATLDTLTSRTEQQQTQQQDWVYTEQDVAIFHEVMMQFSPNENEGVAELIPKIGRFFEGQPYVAHALEVTDQEQLIINLRELDCTTYAEHLLALSRTLKSETKSFEHYAKELEAIRYRDGKRGAYTSRLHYFSEWIYDNAASGLVETPADQFGAPYPNRLGFMSEHPDAYKHLASNPSYVVQIQHIEQELSRKRYAYIPKEDYAAMEAQLNEGDIVGFTTDISGLDVSHVGIVVQVKGKFHLMHASQTNQKVEVSKEPLSYFLRPASKHTGIMVARPTDV
;
A
#
# COMPACT_ATOMS: atom_id res chain seq x y z
N MET A 1 -2.04 -1.19 18.58
CA MET A 1 -0.62 -1.29 18.19
C MET A 1 0.21 -0.82 19.38
N ALA A 2 1.53 -0.99 19.36
CA ALA A 2 2.42 -0.54 20.44
C ALA A 2 3.18 0.72 20.01
N LEU A 3 3.61 1.54 20.96
CA LEU A 3 4.53 2.65 20.72
C LEU A 3 5.77 2.14 19.97
N MET A 4 6.04 2.70 18.80
CA MET A 4 7.21 2.32 18.01
C MET A 4 8.38 3.19 18.42
N VAL A 5 9.42 2.55 18.93
CA VAL A 5 10.62 3.24 19.39
C VAL A 5 11.80 2.77 18.56
N SER A 6 12.41 3.69 17.83
CA SER A 6 13.48 3.40 16.87
C SER A 6 14.41 4.60 16.72
N VAL A 7 15.53 4.39 16.03
CA VAL A 7 16.44 5.48 15.63
C VAL A 7 15.76 6.54 14.75
N SER A 8 14.69 6.16 14.03
CA SER A 8 13.88 7.07 13.20
C SER A 8 12.81 7.82 13.99
N GLY A 9 12.87 7.76 15.32
CA GLY A 9 11.99 8.48 16.26
C GLY A 9 11.10 7.58 17.11
N ILE A 10 10.48 8.22 18.09
CA ILE A 10 9.50 7.64 19.02
C ILE A 10 8.11 8.03 18.53
N ARG A 11 7.35 7.10 17.95
CA ARG A 11 6.08 7.41 17.25
C ARG A 11 4.92 6.50 17.67
N GLY A 12 3.72 7.04 17.61
CA GLY A 12 2.48 6.31 17.90
C GLY A 12 1.24 7.19 17.73
N ILE A 13 0.07 6.58 17.87
CA ILE A 13 -1.20 7.30 17.91
C ILE A 13 -1.27 8.09 19.22
N PHE A 14 -1.51 9.41 19.11
CA PHE A 14 -1.59 10.25 20.30
C PHE A 14 -2.82 9.88 21.14
N GLY A 15 -2.63 9.73 22.45
CA GLY A 15 -3.69 9.35 23.39
C GLY A 15 -3.92 7.84 23.53
N SER A 16 -3.28 7.00 22.70
CA SER A 16 -3.22 5.55 22.93
C SER A 16 -1.79 5.05 23.12
N ASP A 17 -0.94 5.25 22.13
CA ASP A 17 0.40 4.67 22.07
C ASP A 17 1.43 5.73 22.48
N LEU A 18 1.28 6.94 21.95
CA LEU A 18 2.03 8.12 22.33
C LEU A 18 1.24 8.93 23.37
N THR A 19 1.62 8.79 24.64
CA THR A 19 0.93 9.43 25.77
C THR A 19 1.76 10.59 26.34
N PRO A 20 1.15 11.52 27.10
CA PRO A 20 1.88 12.58 27.80
C PRO A 20 3.02 12.05 28.69
N GLU A 21 2.83 10.91 29.34
CA GLU A 21 3.84 10.28 30.20
C GLU A 21 5.05 9.83 29.39
N ASN A 22 4.84 9.13 28.28
CA ASN A 22 5.94 8.69 27.43
C ASN A 22 6.62 9.86 26.71
N LEU A 23 5.86 10.87 26.26
CA LEU A 23 6.42 12.11 25.71
C LEU A 23 7.37 12.77 26.71
N SER A 24 6.92 12.94 27.96
CA SER A 24 7.75 13.51 29.03
C SER A 24 8.96 12.61 29.32
N ARG A 25 8.77 11.30 29.40
CA ARG A 25 9.84 10.33 29.69
C ARG A 25 10.99 10.39 28.66
N PHE A 26 10.67 10.30 27.37
CA PHE A 26 11.69 10.33 26.31
C PHE A 26 12.30 11.73 26.15
N THR A 27 11.51 12.79 26.36
CA THR A 27 12.04 14.16 26.31
C THR A 27 13.00 14.44 27.46
N ALA A 28 12.68 14.03 28.68
CA ALA A 28 13.56 14.18 29.85
C ALA A 28 14.86 13.39 29.66
N ALA A 29 14.77 12.17 29.11
CA ALA A 29 15.94 11.36 28.76
C ALA A 29 16.85 12.06 27.75
N TYR A 30 16.27 12.61 26.68
CA TYR A 30 17.01 13.34 25.66
C TYR A 30 17.67 14.62 26.21
N GLY A 31 16.94 15.44 26.96
CA GLY A 31 17.52 16.65 27.57
C GLY A 31 18.60 16.34 28.61
N SER A 32 18.47 15.23 29.34
CA SER A 32 19.50 14.74 30.27
C SER A 32 20.75 14.24 29.54
N TRP A 33 20.58 13.54 28.41
CA TRP A 33 21.67 13.13 27.53
C TRP A 33 22.45 14.34 26.99
N LEU A 34 21.74 15.43 26.67
CA LEU A 34 22.32 16.72 26.26
C LEU A 34 22.91 17.55 27.42
N GLN A 35 22.77 17.09 28.67
CA GLN A 35 23.28 17.76 29.87
C GLN A 35 22.79 19.22 30.03
N GLY A 36 21.52 19.48 29.73
CA GLY A 36 20.93 20.83 29.89
C GLY A 36 21.31 21.82 28.78
N GLY A 37 21.76 21.35 27.61
CA GLY A 37 22.09 22.19 26.46
C GLY A 37 20.91 22.96 25.84
N THR A 38 21.20 23.77 24.82
CA THR A 38 20.20 24.46 23.99
C THR A 38 19.54 23.47 23.02
N VAL A 39 18.22 23.49 22.94
CA VAL A 39 17.41 22.59 22.09
C VAL A 39 16.43 23.39 21.25
N VAL A 40 16.44 23.18 19.93
CA VAL A 40 15.43 23.76 19.02
C VAL A 40 14.22 22.83 18.95
N VAL A 41 13.01 23.36 19.15
CA VAL A 41 11.78 22.57 19.14
C VAL A 41 10.81 23.15 18.12
N GLY A 42 10.45 22.34 17.12
CA GLY A 42 9.45 22.66 16.11
C GLY A 42 8.51 21.49 15.88
N ARG A 43 7.40 21.75 15.20
CA ARG A 43 6.36 20.75 14.93
C ARG A 43 5.79 20.89 13.54
N ASP A 44 5.14 19.83 13.05
CA ASP A 44 4.26 19.93 11.90
C ASP A 44 2.87 20.49 12.29
N SER A 45 1.94 20.45 11.34
CA SER A 45 0.59 20.98 11.51
C SER A 45 -0.39 20.06 12.25
N ARG A 46 0.01 18.85 12.65
CA ARG A 46 -0.90 17.86 13.29
C ARG A 46 -1.65 18.47 14.47
N ILE A 47 -2.91 18.05 14.63
CA ILE A 47 -3.82 18.55 15.68
C ILE A 47 -3.22 18.35 17.08
N SER A 48 -2.60 17.19 17.32
CA SER A 48 -1.91 16.89 18.60
C SER A 48 -0.59 17.65 18.78
N GLY A 49 -0.08 18.32 17.75
CA GLY A 49 1.23 18.95 17.75
C GLY A 49 1.40 20.00 18.84
N LYS A 50 0.39 20.86 19.09
CA LYS A 50 0.51 21.93 20.10
C LYS A 50 0.63 21.38 21.52
N ILE A 51 -0.18 20.38 21.87
CA ILE A 51 -0.11 19.77 23.21
C ILE A 51 1.19 18.98 23.40
N CYS A 52 1.65 18.28 22.36
CA CYS A 52 2.96 17.62 22.37
C CYS A 52 4.10 18.63 22.58
N GLU A 53 4.08 19.76 21.86
CA GLU A 53 5.09 20.83 21.97
C GLU A 53 5.14 21.39 23.38
N ASP A 54 3.99 21.68 24.01
CA ASP A 54 3.95 22.21 25.37
C ASP A 54 4.52 21.24 26.40
N ILE A 55 4.20 19.95 26.27
CA ILE A 55 4.78 18.89 27.13
C ILE A 55 6.29 18.83 26.92
N VAL A 56 6.74 18.80 25.67
CA VAL A 56 8.17 18.70 25.32
C VAL A 56 8.95 19.89 25.88
N VAL A 57 8.46 21.12 25.65
CA VAL A 57 9.12 22.35 26.10
C VAL A 57 9.19 22.40 27.62
N ALA A 58 8.08 22.13 28.32
CA ALA A 58 8.06 22.11 29.79
C ALA A 58 9.03 21.05 30.35
N THR A 59 9.09 19.88 29.72
CA THR A 59 9.99 18.80 30.14
C THR A 59 11.45 19.12 29.92
N LEU A 60 11.82 19.69 28.77
CA LEU A 60 13.21 20.09 28.51
C LEU A 60 13.69 21.13 29.54
N ARG A 61 12.84 22.09 29.88
CA ARG A 61 13.16 23.10 30.90
C ARG A 61 13.33 22.50 32.29
N SER A 62 12.59 21.45 32.63
CA SER A 62 12.71 20.77 33.93
C SER A 62 14.01 19.98 34.08
N VAL A 63 14.71 19.68 32.99
CA VAL A 63 16.07 19.12 32.98
C VAL A 63 17.15 20.16 32.65
N GLY A 64 16.82 21.45 32.77
CA GLY A 64 17.75 22.56 32.65
C GLY A 64 18.06 23.03 31.22
N CYS A 65 17.43 22.45 30.18
CA CYS A 65 17.68 22.85 28.79
C CYS A 65 17.12 24.24 28.47
N LYS A 66 17.91 25.05 27.76
CA LYS A 66 17.38 26.24 27.06
C LYS A 66 16.62 25.79 25.81
N VAL A 67 15.37 26.23 25.65
CA VAL A 67 14.51 25.81 24.54
C VAL A 67 14.28 26.98 23.58
N ILE A 68 14.46 26.72 22.29
CA ILE A 68 14.12 27.65 21.20
C ILE A 68 12.90 27.08 20.48
N ARG A 69 11.72 27.65 20.75
CA ARG A 69 10.45 27.26 20.15
C ARG A 69 10.28 27.96 18.80
N VAL A 70 9.98 27.20 17.75
CA VAL A 70 9.88 27.72 16.38
C VAL A 70 8.50 27.50 15.74
N GLY A 71 7.58 26.82 16.44
CA GLY A 71 6.20 26.63 16.00
C GLY A 71 6.05 25.65 14.83
N ILE A 72 5.08 25.91 13.95
CA ILE A 72 4.82 25.09 12.76
C ILE A 72 5.85 25.43 11.70
N VAL A 73 6.83 24.55 11.50
CA VAL A 73 7.85 24.68 10.47
C VAL A 73 8.22 23.31 9.91
N PRO A 74 8.74 23.23 8.67
CA PRO A 74 9.27 21.99 8.13
C PRO A 74 10.32 21.35 9.04
N THR A 75 10.41 20.01 9.01
CA THR A 75 11.52 19.23 9.58
C THR A 75 12.90 19.83 9.24
N PRO A 76 13.23 20.11 7.96
CA PRO A 76 14.50 20.72 7.62
C PRO A 76 14.70 22.13 8.19
N THR A 77 13.63 22.86 8.50
CA THR A 77 13.75 24.19 9.12
C THR A 77 14.21 24.08 10.58
N VAL A 78 13.74 23.06 11.32
CA VAL A 78 14.25 22.77 12.67
C VAL A 78 15.74 22.39 12.61
N ALA A 79 16.13 21.58 11.64
CA ALA A 79 17.52 21.20 11.38
C ALA A 79 18.41 22.44 11.16
N MET A 80 17.99 23.35 10.28
CA MET A 80 18.67 24.64 10.08
C MET A 80 18.74 25.50 11.35
N GLY A 81 17.74 25.40 12.23
CA GLY A 81 17.75 26.04 13.54
C GLY A 81 18.86 25.54 14.46
N VAL A 82 19.11 24.23 14.46
CA VAL A 82 20.21 23.63 15.24
C VAL A 82 21.54 24.26 14.81
N LEU A 83 21.77 24.42 13.51
CA LEU A 83 22.98 25.03 12.96
C LEU A 83 23.04 26.54 13.25
N LYS A 84 21.97 27.30 12.97
CA LYS A 84 21.87 28.75 13.21
C LYS A 84 22.22 29.13 14.64
N HIS A 85 21.63 28.40 15.59
CA HIS A 85 21.76 28.68 17.02
C HIS A 85 22.93 27.97 17.69
N LYS A 86 23.69 27.15 16.94
CA LYS A 86 24.72 26.25 17.49
C LYS A 86 24.18 25.43 18.67
N ALA A 87 22.94 24.96 18.52
CA ALA A 87 22.23 24.23 19.54
C ALA A 87 22.87 22.85 19.77
N GLN A 88 22.68 22.28 20.95
CA GLN A 88 23.18 20.94 21.28
C GLN A 88 22.31 19.85 20.66
N GLY A 89 21.10 20.18 20.22
CA GLY A 89 20.24 19.32 19.42
C GLY A 89 18.91 19.95 19.07
N GLY A 90 18.00 19.15 18.52
CA GLY A 90 16.64 19.57 18.18
C GLY A 90 15.63 18.45 18.34
N ILE A 91 14.38 18.83 18.60
CA ILE A 91 13.23 17.93 18.60
C ILE A 91 12.24 18.41 17.54
N ILE A 92 11.93 17.52 16.61
CA ILE A 92 10.84 17.69 15.66
C ILE A 92 9.66 16.86 16.13
N ILE A 93 8.50 17.51 16.25
CA ILE A 93 7.25 16.87 16.64
C ILE A 93 6.44 16.60 15.37
N SER A 94 6.63 15.42 14.80
CA SER A 94 5.95 14.99 13.57
C SER A 94 6.08 13.49 13.34
N ALA A 95 4.98 12.85 12.93
CA ALA A 95 5.01 11.49 12.39
C ALA A 95 5.14 11.42 10.86
N SER A 96 5.63 12.47 10.19
CA SER A 96 5.82 12.55 8.73
C SER A 96 4.53 12.15 7.98
N HIS A 97 4.59 11.16 7.09
CA HIS A 97 3.50 10.64 6.26
C HIS A 97 2.52 9.68 6.97
N ASN A 98 2.62 9.47 8.28
CA ASN A 98 1.62 8.66 8.99
C ASN A 98 0.24 9.36 9.03
N PRO A 99 -0.89 8.65 9.20
CA PRO A 99 -2.22 9.26 9.33
C PRO A 99 -2.31 10.32 10.44
N GLY A 100 -3.31 11.21 10.38
CA GLY A 100 -3.38 12.44 11.19
C GLY A 100 -3.38 12.24 12.71
N GLU A 101 -3.87 11.10 13.20
CA GLU A 101 -3.91 10.73 14.62
C GLU A 101 -2.53 10.36 15.20
N TRP A 102 -1.55 10.09 14.34
CA TRP A 102 -0.18 9.77 14.75
C TRP A 102 0.59 11.04 15.13
N ASN A 103 1.58 10.89 16.00
CA ASN A 103 2.62 11.90 16.20
C ASN A 103 3.94 11.22 16.60
N ALA A 104 5.04 11.96 16.66
CA ALA A 104 6.33 11.41 17.07
C ALA A 104 7.28 12.45 17.67
N LEU A 105 8.31 11.95 18.34
CA LEU A 105 9.54 12.69 18.62
C LEU A 105 10.64 12.22 17.67
N LYS A 106 11.12 13.15 16.85
CA LYS A 106 12.28 13.01 15.96
C LYS A 106 13.43 13.80 16.60
N LEU A 107 14.53 13.13 16.93
CA LEU A 107 15.61 13.70 17.74
C LEU A 107 16.85 13.97 16.88
N LEU A 108 17.41 15.17 16.97
CA LEU A 108 18.62 15.59 16.27
C LEU A 108 19.80 15.77 17.23
N ASN A 109 21.03 15.54 16.76
CA ASN A 109 22.25 15.88 17.49
C ASN A 109 22.69 17.33 17.19
N SER A 110 23.81 17.78 17.78
CA SER A 110 24.36 19.13 17.59
C SER A 110 24.89 19.43 16.19
N LYS A 111 25.04 18.41 15.34
CA LYS A 111 25.39 18.54 13.92
C LYS A 111 24.16 18.63 13.02
N SER A 112 22.96 18.71 13.60
CA SER A 112 21.69 18.71 12.88
C SER A 112 21.38 17.39 12.16
N GLU A 113 21.93 16.27 12.63
CA GLU A 113 21.68 14.94 12.08
C GLU A 113 20.72 14.18 13.02
N PHE A 114 19.92 13.26 12.49
CA PHE A 114 19.21 12.29 13.33
C PHE A 114 20.19 11.52 14.22
N LEU A 115 19.75 11.17 15.43
CA LEU A 115 20.57 10.35 16.32
C LEU A 115 20.90 9.01 15.65
N ASP A 116 22.17 8.62 15.73
CA ASP A 116 22.56 7.29 15.29
C ASP A 116 22.20 6.20 16.31
N ALA A 117 22.51 4.94 16.00
CA ALA A 117 22.15 3.81 16.85
C ALA A 117 22.72 3.92 18.27
N ASP A 118 23.97 4.36 18.42
CA ASP A 118 24.62 4.46 19.73
C ASP A 118 24.02 5.60 20.56
N GLN A 119 23.82 6.77 19.94
CA GLN A 119 23.19 7.92 20.57
C GLN A 119 21.72 7.63 20.94
N GLY A 120 20.97 7.02 20.02
CA GLY A 120 19.60 6.61 20.24
C GLY A 120 19.48 5.61 21.40
N ASN A 121 20.33 4.58 21.42
CA ASN A 121 20.36 3.61 22.51
C ASN A 121 20.68 4.25 23.87
N ALA A 122 21.59 5.23 23.92
CA ALA A 122 21.89 5.95 25.14
C ALA A 122 20.68 6.75 25.68
N VAL A 123 19.94 7.42 24.81
CA VAL A 123 18.69 8.12 25.18
C VAL A 123 17.64 7.12 25.69
N MET A 124 17.53 5.96 25.03
CA MET A 124 16.57 4.91 25.39
C MET A 124 16.90 4.29 26.75
N GLU A 125 18.18 4.04 27.02
CA GLU A 125 18.65 3.52 28.30
C GLU A 125 18.34 4.49 29.46
N LEU A 126 18.50 5.81 29.25
CA LEU A 126 18.11 6.83 30.23
C LEU A 126 16.59 6.85 30.46
N ALA A 127 15.80 6.72 29.39
CA ALA A 127 14.34 6.68 29.45
C ALA A 127 13.81 5.46 30.19
N ASP A 128 14.46 4.30 30.05
CA ASP A 128 14.06 3.05 30.71
C ASP A 128 14.49 3.01 32.17
N LYS A 129 15.66 3.57 32.51
CA LYS A 129 16.13 3.68 33.90
C LYS A 129 15.45 4.77 34.71
N GLY A 130 14.76 5.72 34.04
CA GLY A 130 14.23 6.91 34.70
C GLY A 130 15.32 7.86 35.21
N ALA A 131 16.51 7.81 34.61
CA ALA A 131 17.71 8.52 35.07
C ALA A 131 17.75 9.96 34.54
N PHE A 132 16.79 10.79 34.97
CA PHE A 132 16.63 12.16 34.48
C PHE A 132 17.37 13.17 35.36
N SER A 133 18.05 14.13 34.74
CA SER A 133 18.76 15.23 35.40
C SER A 133 17.81 16.39 35.71
N TYR A 134 16.74 16.12 36.47
CA TYR A 134 15.83 17.19 36.88
C TYR A 134 16.55 18.23 37.75
N VAL A 135 16.26 19.50 37.49
CA VAL A 135 16.84 20.64 38.20
C VAL A 135 15.83 21.26 39.17
N ASP A 136 16.31 21.95 40.19
CA ASP A 136 15.43 22.66 41.11
C ASP A 136 14.79 23.90 40.47
N ALA A 137 13.82 24.48 41.16
CA ALA A 137 13.02 25.60 40.65
C ALA A 137 13.84 26.85 40.25
N PHE A 138 15.06 27.02 40.79
CA PHE A 138 15.93 28.16 40.48
C PHE A 138 16.87 27.91 39.30
N HIS A 139 16.94 26.66 38.81
CA HIS A 139 17.81 26.24 37.72
C HIS A 139 17.04 25.77 36.48
N LEU A 140 15.71 25.97 36.46
CA LEU A 140 14.87 25.66 35.30
C LEU A 140 15.41 26.33 34.03
N GLY A 141 15.34 25.60 32.92
CA GLY A 141 15.74 26.10 31.61
C GLY A 141 14.91 27.29 31.12
N GLU A 142 15.55 28.13 30.31
CA GLU A 142 14.93 29.27 29.62
C GLU A 142 14.12 28.80 28.40
N GLU A 143 13.06 29.52 28.07
CA GLU A 143 12.32 29.36 26.81
C GLU A 143 12.38 30.68 26.03
N ILE A 144 12.74 30.59 24.75
CA ILE A 144 12.65 31.70 23.80
C ILE A 144 11.92 31.25 22.54
N GLU A 145 11.32 32.19 21.83
CA GLU A 145 10.69 31.96 20.54
C GLU A 145 11.57 32.53 19.42
N ASP A 146 11.73 31.81 18.30
CA ASP A 146 12.34 32.31 17.07
C ASP A 146 11.38 32.12 15.90
N THR A 147 10.68 33.20 15.52
CA THR A 147 9.74 33.23 14.40
C THR A 147 10.41 33.52 13.06
N THR A 148 11.73 33.74 13.03
CA THR A 148 12.49 34.13 11.82
C THR A 148 13.20 32.93 11.18
N LEU A 149 13.01 31.73 11.72
CA LEU A 149 13.82 30.58 11.32
C LEU A 149 13.51 30.07 9.92
N LEU A 150 12.24 30.13 9.49
CA LEU A 150 11.85 29.81 8.12
C LEU A 150 12.50 30.79 7.13
N ASP A 151 12.54 32.08 7.46
CA ASP A 151 13.16 33.07 6.60
C ASP A 151 14.65 32.82 6.45
N TYR A 152 15.34 32.55 7.56
CA TYR A 152 16.75 32.16 7.57
C TYR A 152 17.02 30.92 6.71
N HIS A 153 16.15 29.90 6.79
CA HIS A 153 16.30 28.69 6.00
C HIS A 153 16.24 29.01 4.50
N ILE A 154 15.19 29.70 4.05
CA ILE A 154 15.03 30.08 2.64
C ILE A 154 16.17 31.02 2.20
N ASP A 155 16.57 32.01 3.00
CA ASP A 155 17.70 32.89 2.66
C ASP A 155 19.01 32.12 2.48
N THR A 156 19.22 31.07 3.28
CA THR A 156 20.40 30.21 3.14
C THR A 156 20.35 29.41 1.84
N ILE A 157 19.16 28.94 1.42
CA ILE A 157 18.96 28.29 0.10
C ILE A 157 19.27 29.27 -1.04
N LEU A 158 18.74 30.50 -0.96
CA LEU A 158 18.96 31.52 -1.98
C LEU A 158 20.42 31.97 -2.07
N ALA A 159 21.18 31.83 -0.98
CA ALA A 159 22.60 32.15 -0.93
C ALA A 159 23.52 31.02 -1.47
N LEU A 160 22.96 29.85 -1.82
CA LEU A 160 23.75 28.77 -2.42
C LEU A 160 24.36 29.22 -3.75
N PRO A 161 25.64 28.96 -4.03
CA PRO A 161 26.37 29.55 -5.15
C PRO A 161 25.87 29.13 -6.54
N PHE A 162 25.04 28.09 -6.60
CA PHE A 162 24.43 27.57 -7.83
C PHE A 162 22.95 27.94 -7.98
N ILE A 163 22.34 28.62 -7.01
CA ILE A 163 20.97 29.14 -7.12
C ILE A 163 21.04 30.60 -7.58
N ASP A 164 20.50 30.86 -8.77
CA ASP A 164 20.41 32.17 -9.39
C ASP A 164 18.94 32.60 -9.42
N ALA A 165 18.52 33.28 -8.36
CA ALA A 165 17.14 33.71 -8.18
C ALA A 165 16.66 34.65 -9.30
N ASP A 166 17.54 35.51 -9.84
CA ASP A 166 17.21 36.42 -10.94
C ASP A 166 16.94 35.64 -12.23
N ARG A 167 17.74 34.61 -12.51
CA ARG A 167 17.52 33.73 -13.65
C ARG A 167 16.23 32.94 -13.52
N ILE A 168 15.93 32.38 -12.34
CA ILE A 168 14.66 31.68 -12.09
C ILE A 168 13.48 32.65 -12.27
N ALA A 169 13.56 33.85 -11.68
CA ALA A 169 12.53 34.88 -11.81
C ALA A 169 12.30 35.29 -13.28
N SER A 170 13.36 35.36 -14.09
CA SER A 170 13.26 35.72 -15.51
C SER A 170 12.41 34.73 -16.33
N LYS A 171 12.29 33.48 -15.89
CA LYS A 171 11.43 32.46 -16.50
C LYS A 171 9.96 32.66 -16.19
N ASN A 172 9.63 33.40 -15.13
CA ASN A 172 8.25 33.65 -14.69
C ASN A 172 7.45 32.36 -14.44
N PHE A 173 8.08 31.33 -13.87
CA PHE A 173 7.45 30.03 -13.64
C PHE A 173 6.13 30.16 -12.89
N LYS A 174 5.13 29.40 -13.31
CA LYS A 174 3.90 29.14 -12.57
C LYS A 174 4.01 27.77 -11.90
N VAL A 175 3.93 27.74 -10.58
CA VAL A 175 4.10 26.52 -9.80
C VAL A 175 2.82 26.21 -9.02
N ALA A 176 2.31 25.00 -9.23
CA ALA A 176 1.20 24.46 -8.45
C ALA A 176 1.74 23.82 -7.17
N VAL A 177 1.10 24.02 -6.03
CA VAL A 177 1.57 23.53 -4.73
C VAL A 177 0.47 22.77 -4.01
N ASP A 178 0.82 21.58 -3.53
CA ASP A 178 0.04 20.79 -2.59
C ASP A 178 0.90 20.45 -1.38
N ALA A 179 0.57 21.04 -0.23
CA ALA A 179 1.31 20.79 1.00
C ALA A 179 0.58 19.87 1.97
N VAL A 180 -0.50 19.20 1.54
CA VAL A 180 -1.37 18.33 2.34
C VAL A 180 -1.83 18.93 3.67
N ASN A 181 -1.98 20.26 3.73
CA ASN A 181 -2.22 21.04 4.95
C ASN A 181 -1.13 20.85 6.03
N GLY A 182 0.09 20.55 5.61
CA GLY A 182 1.31 20.34 6.38
C GLY A 182 2.12 21.61 6.64
N ALA A 183 3.31 21.46 7.21
CA ALA A 183 4.27 22.53 7.45
C ALA A 183 4.81 23.18 6.15
N GLY A 184 4.75 22.46 5.02
CA GLY A 184 5.05 22.99 3.69
C GLY A 184 4.11 24.11 3.24
N SER A 185 2.92 24.22 3.86
CA SER A 185 1.83 25.14 3.44
C SER A 185 2.23 26.61 3.35
N TYR A 186 3.13 27.05 4.23
CA TYR A 186 3.70 28.41 4.16
C TYR A 186 5.11 28.42 3.59
N ALA A 187 5.90 27.38 3.88
CA ALA A 187 7.31 27.32 3.52
C ALA A 187 7.56 27.26 2.01
N ILE A 188 6.79 26.43 1.28
CA ILE A 188 6.94 26.27 -0.17
C ILE A 188 6.49 27.52 -0.92
N PRO A 189 5.29 28.10 -0.66
CA PRO A 189 4.89 29.36 -1.29
C PRO A 189 5.88 30.50 -1.02
N ALA A 190 6.37 30.66 0.22
CA ALA A 190 7.32 31.72 0.56
C ALA A 190 8.65 31.58 -0.19
N LEU A 191 9.16 30.36 -0.36
CA LEU A 191 10.35 30.10 -1.19
C LEU A 191 10.09 30.48 -2.64
N LEU A 192 8.98 30.01 -3.21
CA LEU A 192 8.61 30.23 -4.61
C LEU A 192 8.44 31.72 -4.94
N GLU A 193 7.79 32.47 -4.05
CA GLU A 193 7.63 33.92 -4.19
C GLU A 193 8.98 34.63 -4.18
N ARG A 194 9.92 34.23 -3.32
CA ARG A 194 11.29 34.79 -3.30
C ARG A 194 12.13 34.39 -4.52
N LEU A 195 11.80 33.28 -5.17
CA LEU A 195 12.36 32.87 -6.46
C LEU A 195 11.67 33.54 -7.67
N GLY A 196 10.69 34.41 -7.44
CA GLY A 196 9.95 35.11 -8.50
C GLY A 196 8.92 34.25 -9.24
N ALA A 197 8.55 33.09 -8.70
CA ALA A 197 7.52 32.22 -9.27
C ALA A 197 6.11 32.65 -8.85
N ARG A 198 5.13 32.38 -9.72
CA ARG A 198 3.70 32.56 -9.42
C ARG A 198 3.14 31.27 -8.83
N VAL A 199 2.46 31.37 -7.69
CA VAL A 199 1.98 30.19 -6.96
C VAL A 199 0.49 29.97 -7.19
N SER A 200 0.11 28.71 -7.40
CA SER A 200 -1.29 28.23 -7.36
C SER A 200 -1.37 27.10 -6.33
N ALA A 201 -1.93 27.39 -5.17
CA ALA A 201 -1.90 26.46 -4.03
C ALA A 201 -3.24 25.76 -3.80
N ILE A 202 -3.18 24.46 -3.52
CA ILE A 202 -4.24 23.66 -2.89
C ILE A 202 -3.69 23.08 -1.58
N HIS A 203 -4.58 22.76 -0.64
CA HIS A 203 -4.19 22.07 0.58
C HIS A 203 -3.00 22.73 1.30
N CYS A 204 -3.03 24.06 1.42
CA CYS A 204 -1.99 24.87 2.07
C CYS A 204 -2.52 25.61 3.31
N THR A 205 -3.44 25.00 4.06
CA THR A 205 -3.94 25.54 5.34
C THR A 205 -3.47 24.64 6.48
N PRO A 206 -2.42 25.00 7.26
CA PRO A 206 -1.81 24.11 8.24
C PRO A 206 -2.62 23.96 9.53
N ASN A 207 -3.77 23.31 9.42
CA ASN A 207 -4.76 23.09 10.47
C ASN A 207 -4.75 21.66 11.03
N GLY A 208 -3.90 20.77 10.48
CA GLY A 208 -3.81 19.37 10.88
C GLY A 208 -4.90 18.46 10.32
N HIS A 209 -5.79 18.98 9.46
CA HIS A 209 -6.76 18.20 8.70
C HIS A 209 -6.19 17.90 7.32
N PHE A 210 -5.63 16.70 7.17
CA PHE A 210 -5.06 16.24 5.91
C PHE A 210 -6.18 15.87 4.93
N PRO A 211 -6.25 16.50 3.74
CA PRO A 211 -7.37 16.35 2.80
C PRO A 211 -7.35 15.03 2.04
N HIS A 212 -6.17 14.43 1.89
CA HIS A 212 -5.94 13.08 1.41
C HIS A 212 -4.88 12.41 2.28
N ASN A 213 -4.52 11.17 1.97
CA ASN A 213 -3.46 10.48 2.67
C ASN A 213 -2.15 11.29 2.59
N PRO A 214 -1.46 11.51 3.72
CA PRO A 214 -0.26 12.36 3.79
C PRO A 214 0.99 11.80 3.10
N GLU A 215 1.00 10.53 2.69
CA GLU A 215 2.07 10.01 1.86
C GLU A 215 1.86 10.37 0.38
N PRO A 216 2.82 11.05 -0.28
CA PRO A 216 2.68 11.55 -1.65
C PRO A 216 2.81 10.45 -2.73
N LEU A 217 2.01 9.39 -2.60
CA LEU A 217 1.93 8.29 -3.54
C LEU A 217 1.02 8.62 -4.74
N PRO A 218 1.27 8.07 -5.94
CA PRO A 218 0.53 8.40 -7.16
C PRO A 218 -0.99 8.45 -7.03
N GLU A 219 -1.58 7.50 -6.30
CA GLU A 219 -3.02 7.38 -6.05
C GLU A 219 -3.62 8.57 -5.27
N HIS A 220 -2.81 9.34 -4.54
CA HIS A 220 -3.25 10.49 -3.75
C HIS A 220 -3.01 11.84 -4.46
N LEU A 221 -2.32 11.84 -5.61
CA LEU A 221 -1.84 13.07 -6.26
C LEU A 221 -2.73 13.53 -7.44
N GLY A 222 -3.96 13.03 -7.55
CA GLY A 222 -4.86 13.39 -8.65
C GLY A 222 -5.19 14.89 -8.71
N GLU A 223 -5.51 15.50 -7.58
CA GLU A 223 -5.94 16.91 -7.52
C GLU A 223 -4.85 17.89 -7.97
N ILE A 224 -3.60 17.66 -7.57
CA ILE A 224 -2.47 18.50 -7.99
C ILE A 224 -2.18 18.33 -9.49
N CYS A 225 -2.30 17.11 -10.03
CA CYS A 225 -2.17 16.88 -11.47
C CYS A 225 -3.24 17.64 -12.27
N GLU A 226 -4.49 17.66 -11.78
CA GLU A 226 -5.55 18.47 -12.39
C GLU A 226 -5.31 19.98 -12.24
N LEU A 227 -4.81 20.42 -11.08
CA LEU A 227 -4.48 21.82 -10.85
C LEU A 227 -3.40 22.30 -11.81
N VAL A 228 -2.33 21.52 -12.01
CA VAL A 228 -1.26 21.83 -12.96
C VAL A 228 -1.83 22.04 -14.36
N LYS A 229 -2.67 21.13 -14.85
CA LYS A 229 -3.30 21.24 -16.18
C LYS A 229 -4.24 22.44 -16.27
N LYS A 230 -5.11 22.63 -15.26
CA LYS A 230 -6.09 23.71 -15.21
C LYS A 230 -5.42 25.08 -15.22
N GLU A 231 -4.38 25.21 -14.41
CA GLU A 231 -3.65 26.46 -14.24
C GLU A 231 -2.56 26.65 -15.29
N GLN A 232 -2.27 25.65 -16.13
CA GLN A 232 -1.12 25.66 -17.04
C GLN A 232 0.17 25.97 -16.28
N ALA A 233 0.36 25.29 -15.15
CA ALA A 233 1.56 25.43 -14.34
C ALA A 233 2.74 24.72 -15.03
N ASP A 234 3.94 25.28 -14.90
CA ASP A 234 5.18 24.72 -15.44
C ASP A 234 5.71 23.56 -14.58
N LEU A 235 5.29 23.50 -13.31
CA LEU A 235 5.68 22.49 -12.34
C LEU A 235 4.60 22.35 -11.26
N GLY A 236 4.32 21.13 -10.81
CA GLY A 236 3.63 20.85 -9.57
C GLY A 236 4.59 20.36 -8.49
N VAL A 237 4.40 20.83 -7.26
CA VAL A 237 5.20 20.49 -6.08
C VAL A 237 4.28 19.93 -5.01
N VAL A 238 4.62 18.75 -4.49
CA VAL A 238 3.90 18.10 -3.39
C VAL A 238 4.85 17.78 -2.26
N THR A 239 4.46 18.10 -1.03
CA THR A 239 5.21 17.75 0.19
C THR A 239 4.40 16.90 1.15
N ASP A 240 5.07 16.05 1.93
CA ASP A 240 4.46 15.39 3.08
C ASP A 240 4.25 16.38 4.26
N PRO A 241 3.55 16.00 5.35
CA PRO A 241 3.15 16.95 6.39
C PRO A 241 4.27 17.74 7.06
N ASP A 242 5.48 17.21 7.14
CA ASP A 242 6.65 17.91 7.69
C ASP A 242 7.66 18.38 6.64
N ALA A 243 7.31 18.24 5.36
CA ALA A 243 8.05 18.73 4.20
C ALA A 243 9.52 18.30 4.17
N ASP A 244 9.78 17.04 4.53
CA ASP A 244 11.06 16.38 4.28
C ASP A 244 11.08 15.59 2.96
N ARG A 245 9.91 15.27 2.40
CA ARG A 245 9.75 14.64 1.07
C ARG A 245 9.23 15.62 0.03
N LEU A 246 9.63 15.39 -1.22
CA LEU A 246 9.21 16.17 -2.38
C LEU A 246 8.79 15.24 -3.53
N ALA A 247 7.55 15.35 -3.97
CA ALA A 247 7.08 14.79 -5.24
C ALA A 247 6.84 15.91 -6.25
N LEU A 248 7.14 15.61 -7.51
CA LEU A 248 7.06 16.57 -8.62
C LEU A 248 6.04 16.11 -9.66
N VAL A 249 5.33 17.07 -10.24
CA VAL A 249 4.41 16.90 -11.37
C VAL A 249 4.89 17.78 -12.51
N ASP A 250 4.97 17.24 -13.72
CA ASP A 250 5.39 17.99 -14.90
C ASP A 250 4.30 18.93 -15.43
N ASP A 251 4.66 19.80 -16.37
CA ASP A 251 3.77 20.77 -17.02
C ASP A 251 2.58 20.15 -17.78
N LYS A 252 2.59 18.83 -18.01
CA LYS A 252 1.50 18.07 -18.62
C LYS A 252 0.59 17.40 -17.59
N GLY A 253 0.86 17.59 -16.30
CA GLY A 253 0.13 16.95 -15.21
C GLY A 253 0.52 15.48 -15.01
N ARG A 254 1.71 15.05 -15.44
CA ARG A 254 2.25 13.70 -15.21
C ARG A 254 3.18 13.70 -14.01
N LEU A 255 3.10 12.68 -13.17
CA LEU A 255 4.02 12.51 -12.06
C LEU A 255 5.43 12.19 -12.57
N PHE A 256 6.46 12.81 -11.97
CA PHE A 256 7.85 12.44 -12.23
C PHE A 256 8.16 11.00 -11.75
N GLY A 257 7.50 10.59 -10.66
CA GLY A 257 7.88 9.46 -9.81
C GLY A 257 8.85 9.93 -8.71
N GLU A 258 8.64 9.49 -7.47
CA GLU A 258 9.39 9.95 -6.29
C GLU A 258 10.91 9.85 -6.45
N GLU A 259 11.38 8.78 -7.10
CA GLU A 259 12.80 8.51 -7.38
C GLU A 259 13.43 9.57 -8.30
N TYR A 260 12.64 10.19 -9.18
CA TYR A 260 13.12 11.16 -10.16
C TYR A 260 13.25 12.57 -9.58
N THR A 261 12.59 12.88 -8.46
CA THR A 261 12.91 14.09 -7.70
C THR A 261 14.37 14.06 -7.24
N GLN A 262 14.79 12.93 -6.65
CA GLN A 262 16.18 12.73 -6.22
C GLN A 262 17.14 12.81 -7.41
N ALA A 263 16.82 12.11 -8.50
CA ALA A 263 17.62 12.12 -9.72
C ALA A 263 17.81 13.53 -10.31
N THR A 264 16.78 14.38 -10.23
CA THR A 264 16.82 15.77 -10.68
C THR A 264 17.82 16.59 -9.89
N ALA A 265 17.81 16.44 -8.56
CA ALA A 265 18.78 17.12 -7.71
C ALA A 265 20.22 16.62 -7.97
N PHE A 266 20.39 15.30 -8.19
CA PHE A 266 21.69 14.72 -8.52
C PHE A 266 22.23 15.26 -9.83
N ASP A 267 21.41 15.29 -10.88
CA ASP A 267 21.79 15.75 -12.21
C ASP A 267 22.24 17.22 -12.19
N PHE A 268 21.51 18.06 -11.43
CA PHE A 268 21.92 19.45 -11.26
C PHE A 268 23.24 19.58 -10.50
N ILE A 269 23.33 19.01 -9.30
CA ILE A 269 24.50 19.22 -8.43
C ILE A 269 25.76 18.59 -9.03
N LEU A 270 25.68 17.39 -9.60
CA LEU A 270 26.83 16.76 -10.24
C LEU A 270 27.29 17.51 -11.49
N SER A 271 26.41 18.26 -12.16
CA SER A 271 26.81 19.15 -13.26
C SER A 271 27.61 20.37 -12.81
N LYS A 272 27.44 20.81 -11.55
CA LYS A 272 28.13 21.95 -10.96
C LYS A 272 29.39 21.56 -10.20
N ASN A 273 29.29 20.48 -9.44
CA ASN A 273 30.34 19.93 -8.60
C ASN A 273 30.40 18.41 -8.78
N PRO A 274 31.06 17.91 -9.84
CA PRO A 274 31.23 16.47 -10.03
C PRO A 274 31.95 15.84 -8.83
N GLY A 275 31.29 14.91 -8.15
CA GLY A 275 31.85 14.18 -7.02
C GLY A 275 31.00 12.95 -6.66
N PRO A 276 31.39 12.18 -5.63
CA PRO A 276 30.61 11.04 -5.16
C PRO A 276 29.20 11.46 -4.78
N SER A 277 28.22 10.59 -4.99
CA SER A 277 26.86 10.75 -4.49
C SER A 277 26.43 9.53 -3.67
N ALA A 278 25.36 9.62 -2.88
CA ALA A 278 24.88 8.46 -2.11
C ALA A 278 23.35 8.38 -2.01
N THR A 279 22.83 7.16 -2.11
CA THR A 279 21.41 6.84 -1.89
C THR A 279 21.29 5.47 -1.22
N ASN A 280 20.09 5.05 -0.83
CA ASN A 280 19.90 3.74 -0.20
C ASN A 280 19.79 2.59 -1.22
N LEU A 281 19.86 1.35 -0.72
CA LEU A 281 19.78 0.13 -1.54
C LEU A 281 18.42 -0.07 -2.23
N SER A 282 17.34 0.46 -1.68
CA SER A 282 16.00 0.34 -2.28
C SER A 282 15.67 1.42 -3.32
N SER A 283 16.51 2.44 -3.47
CA SER A 283 16.31 3.49 -4.46
C SER A 283 16.66 3.03 -5.87
N SER A 284 15.99 3.64 -6.84
CA SER A 284 16.10 3.36 -8.26
C SER A 284 17.54 3.43 -8.77
N ARG A 285 17.84 2.70 -9.85
CA ARG A 285 19.12 2.80 -10.56
C ARG A 285 19.27 4.11 -11.34
N ILE A 286 18.20 4.91 -11.48
CA ILE A 286 18.28 6.20 -12.18
C ILE A 286 19.37 7.12 -11.59
N CYS A 287 19.58 7.10 -10.27
CA CYS A 287 20.66 7.87 -9.65
C CYS A 287 22.06 7.36 -10.05
N ASP A 288 22.20 6.07 -10.38
CA ASP A 288 23.45 5.51 -10.92
C ASP A 288 23.67 6.00 -12.36
N GLU A 289 22.63 6.00 -13.20
CA GLU A 289 22.66 6.53 -14.58
C GLU A 289 23.05 8.01 -14.60
N VAL A 290 22.44 8.81 -13.71
CA VAL A 290 22.74 10.23 -13.55
C VAL A 290 24.19 10.43 -13.09
N ALA A 291 24.66 9.66 -12.11
CA ALA A 291 26.05 9.76 -11.66
C ALA A 291 27.05 9.37 -12.77
N ALA A 292 26.74 8.30 -13.52
CA ALA A 292 27.56 7.81 -14.62
C ALA A 292 27.71 8.84 -15.75
N LYS A 293 26.64 9.60 -16.07
CA LYS A 293 26.69 10.72 -17.02
C LYS A 293 27.78 11.75 -16.70
N TYR A 294 28.10 11.94 -15.42
CA TYR A 294 29.15 12.86 -14.94
C TYR A 294 30.46 12.16 -14.58
N GLY A 295 30.62 10.89 -14.97
CA GLY A 295 31.80 10.07 -14.64
C GLY A 295 31.95 9.79 -13.14
N GLN A 296 30.87 9.89 -12.38
CA GLN A 296 30.84 9.69 -10.93
C GLN A 296 30.20 8.36 -10.56
N LYS A 297 30.40 7.94 -9.31
CA LYS A 297 29.77 6.76 -8.73
C LYS A 297 28.71 7.18 -7.72
N CYS A 298 27.51 6.59 -7.84
CA CYS A 298 26.51 6.63 -6.79
C CYS A 298 26.76 5.50 -5.80
N HIS A 299 26.97 5.84 -4.53
CA HIS A 299 27.22 4.91 -3.45
C HIS A 299 25.92 4.47 -2.79
N ARG A 300 25.86 3.22 -2.36
CA ARG A 300 24.67 2.63 -1.73
C ARG A 300 24.86 2.50 -0.21
N SER A 301 23.81 2.78 0.55
CA SER A 301 23.72 2.55 1.99
C SER A 301 22.54 1.65 2.34
N ALA A 302 22.48 1.20 3.60
CA ALA A 302 21.25 0.68 4.18
C ALA A 302 20.11 1.71 4.09
N VAL A 303 18.86 1.24 4.13
CA VAL A 303 17.67 2.10 4.09
C VAL A 303 17.55 2.95 5.36
N GLY A 304 17.14 4.20 5.21
CA GLY A 304 16.97 5.19 6.28
C GLY A 304 17.98 6.33 6.20
N GLU A 305 17.48 7.55 6.34
CA GLU A 305 18.22 8.82 6.22
C GLU A 305 19.59 8.84 6.92
N ILE A 306 19.68 8.45 8.20
CA ILE A 306 20.95 8.47 8.94
C ILE A 306 22.01 7.55 8.32
N ASN A 307 21.60 6.45 7.70
CA ASN A 307 22.53 5.54 7.01
C ASN A 307 23.06 6.16 5.71
N VAL A 308 22.21 6.90 4.99
CA VAL A 308 22.62 7.67 3.81
C VAL A 308 23.60 8.76 4.23
N VAL A 309 23.27 9.55 5.26
CA VAL A 309 24.15 10.60 5.80
C VAL A 309 25.52 10.05 6.19
N LYS A 310 25.58 8.94 6.93
CA LYS A 310 26.85 8.29 7.28
C LYS A 310 27.64 7.88 6.04
N LYS A 311 26.97 7.31 5.03
CA LYS A 311 27.63 6.94 3.76
C LYS A 311 28.13 8.16 3.02
N MET A 312 27.36 9.26 2.99
CA MET A 312 27.78 10.52 2.38
C MET A 312 29.05 11.05 3.03
N GLN A 313 29.11 11.06 4.36
CA GLN A 313 30.29 11.51 5.11
C GLN A 313 31.50 10.60 4.88
N GLU A 314 31.31 9.29 4.84
CA GLU A 314 32.36 8.30 4.58
C GLU A 314 33.04 8.53 3.22
N VAL A 315 32.26 8.83 2.18
CA VAL A 315 32.76 8.94 0.80
C VAL A 315 33.00 10.38 0.35
N GLY A 316 32.65 11.37 1.18
CA GLY A 316 32.69 12.79 0.81
C GLY A 316 31.69 13.13 -0.30
N ALA A 317 30.46 12.62 -0.20
CA ALA A 317 29.44 12.82 -1.21
C ALA A 317 28.97 14.28 -1.28
N VAL A 318 28.83 14.81 -2.49
CA VAL A 318 28.37 16.19 -2.75
C VAL A 318 26.85 16.32 -2.76
N ILE A 319 26.14 15.21 -2.96
CA ILE A 319 24.68 15.12 -2.94
C ILE A 319 24.25 13.73 -2.51
N GLY A 320 23.12 13.64 -1.81
CA GLY A 320 22.51 12.37 -1.48
C GLY A 320 21.00 12.47 -1.33
N GLY A 321 20.38 11.40 -0.84
CA GLY A 321 18.95 11.37 -0.59
C GLY A 321 18.37 9.96 -0.49
N GLU A 322 17.04 9.90 -0.43
CA GLU A 322 16.28 8.66 -0.52
C GLU A 322 15.26 8.73 -1.66
N GLY A 323 14.99 7.58 -2.27
CA GLY A 323 14.10 7.42 -3.43
C GLY A 323 12.63 7.78 -3.21
N ASN A 324 12.25 8.13 -1.98
CA ASN A 324 10.94 8.68 -1.61
C ASN A 324 10.84 10.20 -1.88
N GLY A 325 11.74 10.75 -2.71
CA GLY A 325 11.81 12.16 -3.08
C GLY A 325 12.62 13.05 -2.13
N GLY A 326 13.18 12.50 -1.05
CA GLY A 326 13.93 13.30 -0.08
C GLY A 326 15.37 13.57 -0.50
N VAL A 327 15.67 14.82 -0.85
CA VAL A 327 16.99 15.31 -1.26
C VAL A 327 17.82 15.71 -0.04
N ILE A 328 19.09 15.31 0.02
CA ILE A 328 20.05 15.71 1.06
C ILE A 328 21.19 16.49 0.39
N LEU A 329 21.34 17.76 0.75
CA LEU A 329 22.40 18.64 0.24
C LEU A 329 23.33 19.08 1.40
N PRO A 330 24.56 18.52 1.48
CA PRO A 330 25.52 18.81 2.56
C PRO A 330 25.93 20.28 2.67
N ASP A 331 25.89 21.04 1.57
CA ASP A 331 26.16 22.48 1.57
C ASP A 331 25.17 23.27 2.43
N LEU A 332 24.00 22.68 2.73
CA LEU A 332 22.98 23.24 3.59
C LEU A 332 22.96 22.51 4.96
N HIS A 333 22.58 21.22 4.96
CA HIS A 333 22.60 20.35 6.14
C HIS A 333 22.49 18.86 5.74
N TYR A 334 22.81 17.96 6.66
CA TYR A 334 22.70 16.50 6.46
C TYR A 334 21.31 15.96 6.86
N GLY A 335 20.28 16.45 6.18
CA GLY A 335 18.90 15.96 6.34
C GLY A 335 18.09 16.12 5.06
N ARG A 336 16.99 15.37 4.95
CA ARG A 336 16.10 15.46 3.78
C ARG A 336 15.36 16.80 3.77
N ASP A 337 15.34 17.47 2.62
CA ASP A 337 14.86 18.83 2.50
C ASP A 337 14.13 19.10 1.18
N ALA A 338 12.80 19.25 1.27
CA ALA A 338 11.98 19.53 0.10
C ALA A 338 12.20 20.94 -0.46
N LEU A 339 12.54 21.93 0.37
CA LEU A 339 12.68 23.32 -0.07
C LEU A 339 13.87 23.46 -1.01
N VAL A 340 15.02 22.90 -0.64
CA VAL A 340 16.19 22.93 -1.52
C VAL A 340 15.98 22.09 -2.78
N GLY A 341 15.22 20.99 -2.68
CA GLY A 341 14.81 20.19 -3.84
C GLY A 341 13.99 21.00 -4.87
N VAL A 342 13.06 21.83 -4.40
CA VAL A 342 12.28 22.75 -5.27
C VAL A 342 13.19 23.79 -5.92
N ALA A 343 14.04 24.46 -5.14
CA ALA A 343 14.95 25.48 -5.66
C ALA A 343 15.90 24.91 -6.73
N ILE A 344 16.49 23.74 -6.47
CA ILE A 344 17.36 23.04 -7.43
C ILE A 344 16.60 22.66 -8.70
N THR A 345 15.35 22.19 -8.58
CA THR A 345 14.53 21.81 -9.74
C THR A 345 14.26 23.02 -10.63
N LEU A 346 13.80 24.14 -10.06
CA LEU A 346 13.54 25.37 -10.81
C LEU A 346 14.83 25.94 -11.43
N GLN A 347 15.94 25.91 -10.69
CA GLN A 347 17.23 26.32 -11.21
C GLN A 347 17.66 25.46 -12.41
N LEU A 348 17.49 24.14 -12.34
CA LEU A 348 17.82 23.22 -13.43
C LEU A 348 17.00 23.54 -14.68
N LEU A 349 15.68 23.71 -14.54
CA LEU A 349 14.78 24.03 -15.66
C LEU A 349 15.12 25.40 -16.26
N ALA A 350 15.36 26.42 -15.41
CA ALA A 350 15.76 27.75 -15.86
C ALA A 350 17.12 27.75 -16.57
N GLU A 351 18.03 26.89 -16.11
CA GLU A 351 19.37 26.80 -16.67
C GLU A 351 19.40 26.13 -18.03
N ARG A 352 18.63 25.05 -18.17
CA ARG A 352 18.62 24.21 -19.37
C ARG A 352 17.59 24.66 -20.41
N ASP A 353 16.70 25.57 -20.03
CA ASP A 353 15.62 26.07 -20.89
C ASP A 353 14.74 24.93 -21.42
N LEU A 354 14.34 24.04 -20.51
CA LEU A 354 13.48 22.89 -20.77
C LEU A 354 12.20 23.01 -19.96
N SER A 355 11.10 22.50 -20.50
CA SER A 355 9.93 22.21 -19.67
C SER A 355 10.20 21.05 -18.72
N ALA A 356 9.40 20.93 -17.66
CA ALA A 356 9.51 19.84 -16.71
C ALA A 356 9.31 18.47 -17.39
N SER A 357 8.39 18.39 -18.35
CA SER A 357 8.09 17.18 -19.12
C SER A 357 9.21 16.81 -20.10
N GLU A 358 9.79 17.78 -20.82
CA GLU A 358 10.95 17.55 -21.69
C GLU A 358 12.15 17.04 -20.90
N TYR A 359 12.40 17.65 -19.72
CA TYR A 359 13.45 17.20 -18.84
C TYR A 359 13.19 15.77 -18.33
N ARG A 360 11.96 15.48 -17.87
CA ARG A 360 11.61 14.15 -17.36
C ARG A 360 11.70 13.07 -18.45
N ASP A 361 11.28 13.39 -19.67
CA ASP A 361 11.31 12.49 -20.84
C ASP A 361 12.74 12.26 -21.37
N SER A 362 13.72 13.07 -20.97
CA SER A 362 15.14 12.89 -21.35
C SER A 362 15.84 11.74 -20.64
N TRP A 363 15.22 11.19 -19.59
CA TRP A 363 15.75 10.09 -18.78
C TRP A 363 14.97 8.79 -19.02
N PRO A 364 15.62 7.62 -18.94
CA PRO A 364 14.91 6.35 -19.03
C PRO A 364 13.91 6.24 -17.88
N THR A 365 12.79 5.57 -18.15
CA THR A 365 11.76 5.31 -17.14
C THR A 365 11.97 3.93 -16.54
N PHE A 366 12.05 3.87 -15.22
CA PHE A 366 12.07 2.63 -14.45
C PHE A 366 10.81 2.51 -13.61
N HIS A 367 10.38 1.27 -13.39
CA HIS A 367 9.17 0.94 -12.65
C HIS A 367 9.52 0.12 -11.43
N MET A 368 8.94 0.50 -10.30
CA MET A 368 9.14 -0.15 -9.02
C MET A 368 7.97 -1.07 -8.69
N SER A 369 8.30 -2.24 -8.14
CA SER A 369 7.37 -3.27 -7.67
C SER A 369 7.66 -3.52 -6.19
N LYS A 370 6.67 -3.27 -5.33
CA LYS A 370 6.79 -3.40 -3.87
C LYS A 370 5.98 -4.61 -3.40
N ASN A 371 6.66 -5.66 -2.94
CA ASN A 371 6.05 -6.91 -2.49
C ASN A 371 6.47 -7.25 -1.05
N LYS A 372 5.80 -8.24 -0.46
CA LYS A 372 6.19 -8.84 0.81
C LYS A 372 5.95 -10.35 0.79
N ILE A 373 6.72 -11.07 1.60
CA ILE A 373 6.47 -12.46 1.95
C ILE A 373 6.31 -12.58 3.47
N GLN A 374 5.33 -13.39 3.87
CA GLN A 374 5.07 -13.73 5.26
C GLN A 374 5.96 -14.92 5.64
N LEU A 375 6.81 -14.76 6.65
CA LEU A 375 7.79 -15.77 7.05
C LEU A 375 7.14 -16.94 7.80
N ASP A 376 6.08 -16.66 8.56
CA ASP A 376 5.30 -17.65 9.31
C ASP A 376 4.66 -18.70 8.39
N GLN A 377 4.17 -18.28 7.22
CA GLN A 377 3.61 -19.16 6.19
C GLN A 377 4.65 -20.09 5.55
N LEU A 378 5.92 -19.70 5.55
CA LEU A 378 7.02 -20.47 4.97
C LEU A 378 7.68 -21.42 5.99
N GLY A 379 7.39 -21.26 7.29
CA GLY A 379 8.11 -21.96 8.35
C GLY A 379 9.63 -21.66 8.33
N ALA A 380 10.02 -20.49 7.85
CA ALA A 380 11.41 -20.11 7.60
C ALA A 380 11.76 -18.81 8.31
N GLN A 381 13.01 -18.68 8.75
CA GLN A 381 13.51 -17.43 9.31
C GLN A 381 14.00 -16.51 8.18
N ALA A 382 13.93 -15.19 8.41
CA ALA A 382 14.41 -14.20 7.44
C ALA A 382 15.85 -14.49 6.97
N SER A 383 16.74 -14.87 7.90
CA SER A 383 18.13 -15.21 7.58
C SER A 383 18.28 -16.38 6.61
N GLU A 384 17.40 -17.38 6.70
CA GLU A 384 17.43 -18.55 5.81
C GLU A 384 16.99 -18.18 4.40
N VAL A 385 15.95 -17.36 4.29
CA VAL A 385 15.46 -16.84 3.00
C VAL A 385 16.52 -15.99 2.32
N LEU A 386 17.15 -15.08 3.07
CA LEU A 386 18.19 -14.21 2.54
C LEU A 386 19.43 -15.00 2.10
N SER A 387 19.93 -15.93 2.93
CA SER A 387 21.07 -16.79 2.58
C SER A 387 20.78 -17.61 1.32
N MET A 388 19.58 -18.15 1.19
CA MET A 388 19.19 -18.93 0.01
C MET A 388 19.26 -18.12 -1.28
N ILE A 389 18.79 -16.87 -1.26
CA ILE A 389 18.86 -15.99 -2.43
C ILE A 389 20.30 -15.54 -2.69
N GLN A 390 21.04 -15.20 -1.64
CA GLN A 390 22.46 -14.85 -1.77
C GLN A 390 23.27 -15.97 -2.42
N ASP A 391 23.09 -17.21 -1.98
CA ASP A 391 23.81 -18.37 -2.50
C ASP A 391 23.39 -18.70 -3.94
N HIS A 392 22.09 -18.62 -4.25
CA HIS A 392 21.57 -18.89 -5.59
C HIS A 392 22.09 -17.90 -6.63
N TYR A 393 22.32 -16.64 -6.24
CA TYR A 393 22.80 -15.58 -7.13
C TYR A 393 24.25 -15.17 -6.84
N ALA A 394 25.06 -16.04 -6.24
CA ALA A 394 26.44 -15.72 -5.83
C ALA A 394 27.32 -15.17 -6.97
N ASP A 395 27.10 -15.65 -8.21
CA ASP A 395 27.82 -15.19 -9.40
C ASP A 395 27.58 -13.71 -9.72
N LEU A 396 26.41 -13.18 -9.33
CA LEU A 396 26.06 -11.76 -9.50
C LEU A 396 26.58 -10.87 -8.36
N LYS A 397 27.29 -11.45 -7.38
CA LYS A 397 27.84 -10.77 -6.20
C LYS A 397 26.80 -9.87 -5.51
N PRO A 398 25.72 -10.44 -4.96
CA PRO A 398 24.65 -9.67 -4.32
C PRO A 398 25.20 -8.76 -3.22
N ASP A 399 24.64 -7.54 -3.11
CA ASP A 399 24.97 -6.62 -2.02
C ASP A 399 24.18 -7.03 -0.78
N THR A 400 24.88 -7.27 0.33
CA THR A 400 24.31 -7.74 1.60
C THR A 400 24.39 -6.70 2.73
N THR A 401 24.61 -5.43 2.38
CA THR A 401 24.74 -4.33 3.36
C THR A 401 23.47 -4.12 4.19
N ASP A 402 22.29 -4.30 3.58
CA ASP A 402 20.97 -4.31 4.23
C ASP A 402 20.14 -5.35 3.50
N GLY A 403 19.87 -6.51 4.10
CA GLY A 403 19.21 -7.60 3.40
C GLY A 403 20.05 -8.21 2.27
N VAL A 404 19.44 -8.49 1.12
CA VAL A 404 20.10 -9.02 -0.08
C VAL A 404 19.57 -8.31 -1.33
N LYS A 405 20.43 -7.53 -2.00
CA LYS A 405 20.14 -6.92 -3.29
C LYS A 405 20.89 -7.62 -4.42
N VAL A 406 20.13 -8.15 -5.37
CA VAL A 406 20.65 -8.77 -6.59
C VAL A 406 20.43 -7.80 -7.74
N ASN A 407 21.52 -7.39 -8.40
CA ASN A 407 21.46 -6.57 -9.60
C ASN A 407 21.52 -7.46 -10.84
N PHE A 408 20.52 -7.35 -11.69
CA PHE A 408 20.47 -7.89 -13.06
C PHE A 408 20.79 -6.77 -14.05
N GLU A 409 21.03 -7.16 -15.31
CA GLU A 409 21.34 -6.23 -16.41
C GLU A 409 20.26 -5.15 -16.56
N GLU A 410 18.99 -5.54 -16.66
CA GLU A 410 17.88 -4.60 -16.90
C GLU A 410 17.09 -4.21 -15.63
N GLY A 411 17.40 -4.80 -14.48
CA GLY A 411 16.62 -4.55 -13.25
C GLY A 411 17.29 -5.10 -12.00
N TRP A 412 16.67 -4.94 -10.84
CA TRP A 412 17.22 -5.46 -9.59
C TRP A 412 16.11 -5.95 -8.67
N VAL A 413 16.47 -6.81 -7.71
CA VAL A 413 15.58 -7.19 -6.60
C VAL A 413 16.32 -7.03 -5.28
N HIS A 414 15.66 -6.42 -4.30
CA HIS A 414 16.16 -6.20 -2.96
C HIS A 414 15.20 -6.83 -1.94
N LEU A 415 15.69 -7.83 -1.21
CA LEU A 415 15.00 -8.49 -0.13
C LEU A 415 15.45 -7.89 1.18
N ARG A 416 14.51 -7.34 1.96
CA ARG A 416 14.79 -6.68 3.22
C ARG A 416 13.91 -7.22 4.35
N PRO A 417 14.46 -7.75 5.44
CA PRO A 417 13.67 -8.20 6.57
C PRO A 417 12.99 -7.00 7.26
N SER A 418 11.77 -7.18 7.74
CA SER A 418 11.13 -6.17 8.59
C SER A 418 11.63 -6.27 10.02
N ASN A 419 11.92 -5.12 10.63
CA ASN A 419 12.37 -5.05 12.03
C ASN A 419 11.22 -5.26 13.03
N THR A 420 9.98 -5.08 12.58
CA THR A 420 8.79 -5.04 13.44
C THR A 420 7.78 -6.15 13.16
N GLU A 421 7.88 -6.79 11.99
CA GLU A 421 6.91 -7.77 11.50
C GLU A 421 7.66 -9.02 11.01
N PRO A 422 7.07 -10.23 11.10
CA PRO A 422 7.68 -11.47 10.60
C PRO A 422 7.55 -11.56 9.07
N ILE A 423 8.06 -10.55 8.35
CA ILE A 423 8.03 -10.46 6.89
C ILE A 423 9.40 -10.17 6.30
N VAL A 424 9.59 -10.54 5.03
CA VAL A 424 10.64 -9.99 4.17
C VAL A 424 9.96 -9.19 3.08
N ARG A 425 10.32 -7.90 2.99
CA ARG A 425 9.92 -7.02 1.88
C ARG A 425 10.75 -7.36 0.66
N ILE A 426 10.13 -7.36 -0.52
CA ILE A 426 10.77 -7.64 -1.80
C ILE A 426 10.49 -6.43 -2.70
N TYR A 427 11.50 -5.60 -2.89
CA TYR A 427 11.47 -4.50 -3.84
C TYR A 427 12.10 -4.95 -5.14
N ALA A 428 11.49 -4.64 -6.27
CA ALA A 428 12.06 -4.92 -7.58
C ALA A 428 11.94 -3.71 -8.49
N GLU A 429 12.91 -3.54 -9.38
CA GLU A 429 12.89 -2.53 -10.43
C GLU A 429 13.06 -3.19 -11.79
N GLY A 430 12.36 -2.68 -12.80
CA GLY A 430 12.57 -3.05 -14.19
C GLY A 430 12.26 -1.90 -15.17
N PRO A 431 12.52 -2.10 -16.47
CA PRO A 431 12.26 -1.10 -17.52
C PRO A 431 10.77 -0.94 -17.84
N SER A 432 9.93 -1.86 -17.35
CA SER A 432 8.46 -1.80 -17.45
C SER A 432 7.83 -2.33 -16.15
N VAL A 433 6.54 -2.07 -15.97
CA VAL A 433 5.76 -2.58 -14.84
C VAL A 433 5.79 -4.12 -14.81
N GLU A 434 5.63 -4.75 -15.98
CA GLU A 434 5.64 -6.21 -16.15
C GLU A 434 7.00 -6.79 -15.79
N ALA A 435 8.09 -6.15 -16.21
CA ALA A 435 9.44 -6.59 -15.90
C ALA A 435 9.74 -6.50 -14.39
N ALA A 436 9.35 -5.39 -13.74
CA ALA A 436 9.51 -5.22 -12.29
C ALA A 436 8.71 -6.27 -11.51
N HIS A 437 7.48 -6.55 -11.93
CA HIS A 437 6.66 -7.63 -11.34
C HIS A 437 7.27 -9.01 -11.61
N ALA A 438 7.79 -9.27 -12.81
CA ALA A 438 8.43 -10.53 -13.17
C ALA A 438 9.67 -10.81 -12.31
N PHE A 439 10.50 -9.79 -12.05
CA PHE A 439 11.64 -9.92 -11.13
C PHE A 439 11.21 -10.29 -9.71
N ALA A 440 10.22 -9.58 -9.16
CA ALA A 440 9.69 -9.90 -7.83
C ALA A 440 9.06 -11.32 -7.78
N LYS A 441 8.27 -11.69 -8.79
CA LYS A 441 7.62 -12.99 -8.91
C LYS A 441 8.64 -14.13 -9.02
N ARG A 442 9.71 -13.96 -9.79
CA ARG A 442 10.82 -14.92 -9.91
C ARG A 442 11.42 -15.23 -8.54
N ILE A 443 11.74 -14.20 -7.76
CA ILE A 443 12.30 -14.36 -6.41
C ILE A 443 11.28 -15.04 -5.47
N LYS A 444 10.02 -14.57 -5.46
CA LYS A 444 8.96 -15.20 -4.65
C LYS A 444 8.78 -16.69 -4.97
N HIS A 445 8.79 -17.06 -6.24
CA HIS A 445 8.67 -18.45 -6.68
C HIS A 445 9.85 -19.29 -6.20
N GLN A 446 11.08 -18.79 -6.33
CA GLN A 446 12.28 -19.50 -5.86
C GLN A 446 12.25 -19.76 -4.35
N ILE A 447 11.82 -18.78 -3.56
CA ILE A 447 11.64 -18.93 -2.10
C ILE A 447 10.56 -19.98 -1.81
N ALA A 448 9.41 -19.91 -2.48
CA ALA A 448 8.33 -20.86 -2.32
C ALA A 448 8.74 -22.29 -2.70
N SER A 449 9.51 -22.50 -3.77
CA SER A 449 10.02 -23.82 -4.16
C SER A 449 10.95 -24.43 -3.12
N ARG A 450 11.71 -23.63 -2.37
CA ARG A 450 12.65 -24.11 -1.35
C ARG A 450 11.97 -24.40 -0.02
N PHE A 451 11.16 -23.45 0.46
CA PHE A 451 10.59 -23.50 1.81
C PHE A 451 9.15 -24.04 1.83
N GLY A 452 8.37 -23.81 0.76
CA GLY A 452 7.00 -24.31 0.63
C GLY A 452 6.90 -25.83 0.44
N VAL A 453 7.95 -26.49 -0.07
CA VAL A 453 8.00 -27.97 -0.17
C VAL A 453 8.24 -28.62 1.19
N LEU A 454 8.85 -27.92 2.15
CA LEU A 454 9.15 -28.48 3.46
C LEU A 454 7.87 -28.78 4.26
N LEU A 455 6.78 -28.01 4.05
CA LEU A 455 5.47 -28.27 4.66
C LEU A 455 4.84 -29.58 4.17
N LEU A 456 5.03 -29.94 2.90
CA LEU A 456 4.58 -31.22 2.33
C LEU A 456 5.38 -32.41 2.89
N VAL A 457 6.69 -32.24 3.11
CA VAL A 457 7.56 -33.30 3.65
C VAL A 457 7.41 -33.46 5.17
N LEU A 458 7.21 -32.37 5.92
CA LEU A 458 6.96 -32.43 7.37
C LEU A 458 5.57 -33.00 7.70
N TRP A 459 4.56 -32.76 6.87
CA TRP A 459 3.26 -33.44 7.01
C TRP A 459 3.37 -34.95 6.76
N ALA A 460 4.18 -35.38 5.79
CA ALA A 460 4.41 -36.80 5.52
C ALA A 460 5.15 -37.52 6.67
N PHE A 461 6.01 -36.83 7.42
CA PHE A 461 6.76 -37.44 8.53
C PHE A 461 6.03 -37.41 9.88
N VAL A 462 5.17 -36.43 10.15
CA VAL A 462 4.35 -36.41 11.39
C VAL A 462 3.15 -37.35 11.29
N GLY A 463 2.68 -37.67 10.08
CA GLY A 463 1.59 -38.62 9.83
C GLY A 463 1.95 -40.11 9.97
N LEU A 464 3.24 -40.47 10.15
CA LEU A 464 3.68 -41.88 10.17
C LEU A 464 4.18 -42.41 11.54
N SER A 465 4.12 -41.61 12.61
CA SER A 465 4.50 -42.08 13.95
C SER A 465 3.29 -42.25 14.88
N CYS A 466 2.26 -42.97 14.42
CA CYS A 466 1.20 -43.44 15.31
C CYS A 466 0.40 -44.62 14.71
N ALA A 467 1.06 -45.73 14.33
CA ALA A 467 0.37 -47.02 14.22
C ALA A 467 1.35 -48.20 14.22
N GLN A 468 1.09 -49.12 15.15
CA GLN A 468 1.39 -50.55 15.14
C GLN A 468 2.77 -51.04 15.64
N LYS A 469 2.71 -51.60 16.86
CA LYS A 469 3.56 -52.67 17.37
C LYS A 469 2.92 -54.05 17.11
N ASN A 470 3.80 -55.05 16.94
CA ASN A 470 3.66 -56.52 17.08
C ASN A 470 3.58 -57.39 15.81
N GLU A 471 4.78 -57.73 15.28
CA GLU A 471 5.43 -59.09 15.20
C GLU A 471 4.73 -60.33 14.56
N PRO A 472 5.47 -61.39 14.11
CA PRO A 472 6.70 -61.45 13.25
C PRO A 472 6.77 -62.66 12.23
N ILE A 473 7.90 -62.75 11.46
CA ILE A 473 8.49 -63.92 10.71
C ILE A 473 7.83 -64.25 9.33
N SER A 474 8.46 -64.51 8.16
CA SER A 474 9.66 -65.29 7.77
C SER A 474 10.30 -64.89 6.40
N SER A 475 11.64 -64.95 6.36
CA SER A 475 12.61 -65.32 5.29
C SER A 475 12.31 -65.38 3.77
N GLN A 476 13.29 -64.81 3.02
CA GLN A 476 14.04 -65.31 1.83
C GLN A 476 13.62 -65.00 0.38
N ASP A 477 14.65 -64.52 -0.37
CA ASP A 477 14.95 -64.57 -1.83
C ASP A 477 14.05 -63.74 -2.79
N SER A 478 14.49 -63.11 -3.89
CA SER A 478 15.76 -62.95 -4.60
C SER A 478 15.61 -61.85 -5.69
N TYR A 479 16.74 -61.20 -5.98
CA TYR A 479 17.28 -60.67 -7.26
C TYR A 479 16.44 -60.58 -8.57
N GLU A 480 16.63 -59.42 -9.24
CA GLU A 480 16.91 -59.20 -10.68
C GLU A 480 15.81 -59.06 -11.78
N SER A 481 16.19 -58.19 -12.74
CA SER A 481 15.65 -57.89 -14.08
C SER A 481 14.48 -56.88 -14.13
N SER A 482 14.46 -55.84 -14.98
CA SER A 482 15.27 -55.52 -16.16
C SER A 482 15.28 -54.01 -16.43
N ARG A 483 16.48 -53.46 -16.65
CA ARG A 483 16.74 -52.28 -17.46
C ARG A 483 16.81 -52.74 -18.92
N ALA A 484 15.94 -52.24 -19.80
CA ALA A 484 16.19 -52.00 -21.23
C ALA A 484 14.88 -51.54 -21.88
N GLN A 485 15.00 -50.71 -22.93
CA GLN A 485 13.94 -50.09 -23.74
C GLN A 485 13.39 -48.80 -23.08
N THR A 486 13.53 -47.59 -23.63
CA THR A 486 13.71 -47.17 -25.01
C THR A 486 14.31 -45.76 -25.00
N ALA A 487 15.48 -45.58 -25.62
CA ALA A 487 16.04 -44.28 -25.94
C ALA A 487 16.30 -44.25 -27.44
N GLN A 488 15.40 -43.64 -28.23
CA GLN A 488 15.68 -43.03 -29.53
C GLN A 488 14.45 -42.36 -30.13
N SER A 489 14.72 -41.28 -30.86
CA SER A 489 13.84 -40.42 -31.67
C SER A 489 13.11 -39.30 -30.93
N LEU A 490 13.58 -38.07 -31.15
CA LEU A 490 12.79 -36.92 -31.63
C LEU A 490 13.74 -35.73 -31.84
N SER A 491 14.25 -35.63 -33.07
CA SER A 491 14.75 -34.40 -33.67
C SER A 491 13.61 -33.79 -34.47
N VAL A 492 13.22 -32.53 -34.20
CA VAL A 492 12.21 -31.81 -35.00
C VAL A 492 12.74 -30.45 -35.41
N ASP A 493 12.52 -30.14 -36.69
CA ASP A 493 13.07 -29.08 -37.53
C ASP A 493 12.67 -27.65 -37.16
N SER A 494 13.68 -26.77 -37.11
CA SER A 494 13.58 -25.30 -36.94
C SER A 494 12.72 -24.58 -37.99
N ALA A 495 12.53 -25.14 -39.18
CA ALA A 495 11.73 -24.54 -40.25
C ALA A 495 10.20 -24.60 -40.00
N SER A 496 9.74 -25.43 -39.06
CA SER A 496 8.33 -25.52 -38.67
C SER A 496 7.90 -24.44 -37.66
N MET A 497 8.85 -23.86 -36.92
CA MET A 497 8.59 -22.80 -35.93
C MET A 497 8.35 -21.43 -36.59
N GLU A 498 9.07 -21.09 -37.67
CA GLU A 498 8.90 -19.81 -38.37
C GLU A 498 7.56 -19.72 -39.10
N ALA A 499 7.09 -20.81 -39.72
CA ALA A 499 5.76 -20.84 -40.34
C ALA A 499 4.62 -20.74 -39.31
N THR A 500 4.85 -21.21 -38.08
CA THR A 500 3.87 -21.12 -36.98
C THR A 500 3.82 -19.71 -36.41
N LEU A 501 4.94 -18.97 -36.40
CA LEU A 501 5.02 -17.58 -35.94
C LEU A 501 4.28 -16.62 -36.89
N ASP A 502 4.44 -16.78 -38.22
CA ASP A 502 3.74 -15.94 -39.22
C ASP A 502 2.23 -16.18 -39.25
N THR A 503 1.79 -17.38 -38.87
CA THR A 503 0.36 -17.71 -38.74
C THR A 503 -0.24 -17.18 -37.43
N LEU A 504 0.60 -16.93 -36.41
CA LEU A 504 0.19 -16.31 -35.14
C LEU A 504 0.14 -14.78 -35.25
N THR A 505 1.11 -14.13 -35.91
CA THR A 505 1.07 -12.68 -36.18
C THR A 505 -0.09 -12.29 -37.09
N SER A 506 -0.38 -13.06 -38.14
CA SER A 506 -1.52 -12.79 -39.05
C SER A 506 -2.91 -13.06 -38.43
N ARG A 507 -3.01 -13.94 -37.42
CA ARG A 507 -4.24 -14.11 -36.63
C ARG A 507 -4.45 -13.01 -35.60
N THR A 508 -3.38 -12.37 -35.13
CA THR A 508 -3.46 -11.25 -34.19
C THR A 508 -3.89 -9.96 -34.90
N GLU A 509 -3.67 -9.84 -36.21
CA GLU A 509 -4.07 -8.67 -37.02
C GLU A 509 -5.49 -8.77 -37.63
N GLN A 510 -6.18 -9.92 -37.52
CA GLN A 510 -7.54 -10.10 -38.08
C GLN A 510 -8.67 -10.29 -37.05
N GLN A 511 -8.42 -10.09 -35.76
CA GLN A 511 -9.46 -10.05 -34.72
C GLN A 511 -9.62 -8.68 -34.05
N GLN A 512 -9.48 -7.60 -34.83
CA GLN A 512 -10.14 -6.32 -34.51
C GLN A 512 -11.53 -6.30 -35.17
N THR A 513 -12.56 -6.82 -34.47
CA THR A 513 -13.96 -6.33 -34.51
C THR A 513 -14.91 -7.21 -33.68
N GLN A 514 -14.94 -7.00 -32.36
CA GLN A 514 -16.17 -6.90 -31.56
C GLN A 514 -15.79 -6.35 -30.19
N GLN A 515 -16.27 -5.15 -29.88
CA GLN A 515 -15.91 -4.34 -28.71
C GLN A 515 -16.38 -5.05 -27.42
N GLN A 516 -15.49 -5.73 -26.71
CA GLN A 516 -15.78 -6.28 -25.38
C GLN A 516 -15.71 -5.16 -24.34
N ASP A 517 -16.87 -4.85 -23.78
CA ASP A 517 -17.18 -3.65 -22.99
C ASP A 517 -17.11 -3.98 -21.48
N TRP A 518 -15.94 -4.47 -21.04
CA TRP A 518 -15.63 -4.79 -19.63
C TRP A 518 -14.69 -3.74 -19.05
N VAL A 519 -14.87 -3.42 -17.77
CA VAL A 519 -14.04 -2.45 -17.05
C VAL A 519 -13.23 -3.21 -16.02
N TYR A 520 -11.92 -3.27 -16.22
CA TYR A 520 -10.96 -3.96 -15.36
C TYR A 520 -9.58 -3.32 -15.50
N THR A 521 -8.69 -3.64 -14.57
CA THR A 521 -7.27 -3.26 -14.65
C THR A 521 -6.40 -4.49 -14.90
N GLU A 522 -5.18 -4.29 -15.35
CA GLU A 522 -4.21 -5.39 -15.52
C GLU A 522 -3.92 -6.12 -14.21
N GLN A 523 -4.06 -5.43 -13.07
CA GLN A 523 -3.92 -6.06 -11.76
C GLN A 523 -5.09 -7.02 -11.47
N ASP A 524 -6.31 -6.75 -11.94
CA ASP A 524 -7.43 -7.69 -11.83
C ASP A 524 -7.16 -8.96 -12.64
N VAL A 525 -6.60 -8.81 -13.85
CA VAL A 525 -6.17 -9.95 -14.69
C VAL A 525 -5.05 -10.74 -14.02
N ALA A 526 -4.10 -10.05 -13.39
CA ALA A 526 -3.00 -10.69 -12.66
C ALA A 526 -3.50 -11.49 -11.44
N ILE A 527 -4.43 -10.92 -10.66
CA ILE A 527 -5.06 -11.60 -9.52
C ILE A 527 -5.84 -12.83 -10.00
N PHE A 528 -6.60 -12.71 -11.09
CA PHE A 528 -7.28 -13.84 -11.71
C PHE A 528 -6.30 -14.98 -12.05
N HIS A 529 -5.21 -14.67 -12.74
CA HIS A 529 -4.22 -15.69 -13.10
C HIS A 529 -3.52 -16.29 -11.88
N GLU A 530 -3.29 -15.51 -10.83
CA GLU A 530 -2.75 -16.01 -9.57
C GLU A 530 -3.70 -17.02 -8.91
N VAL A 531 -5.00 -16.70 -8.84
CA VAL A 531 -6.03 -17.63 -8.34
C VAL A 531 -6.07 -18.89 -9.20
N MET A 532 -6.15 -18.76 -10.53
CA MET A 532 -6.20 -19.93 -11.43
C MET A 532 -4.97 -20.83 -11.28
N MET A 533 -3.78 -20.25 -11.12
CA MET A 533 -2.55 -21.00 -10.94
C MET A 533 -2.46 -21.65 -9.56
N GLN A 534 -2.80 -20.91 -8.50
CA GLN A 534 -2.66 -21.37 -7.12
C GLN A 534 -3.61 -22.53 -6.82
N PHE A 535 -4.84 -22.46 -7.33
CA PHE A 535 -5.88 -23.45 -7.05
C PHE A 535 -6.04 -24.48 -8.17
N SER A 536 -5.21 -24.46 -9.21
CA SER A 536 -5.22 -25.51 -10.25
C SER A 536 -5.13 -26.94 -9.70
N PRO A 537 -4.39 -27.24 -8.61
CA PRO A 537 -4.38 -28.59 -8.03
C PRO A 537 -5.73 -29.03 -7.43
N ASN A 538 -6.63 -28.07 -7.16
CA ASN A 538 -7.96 -28.30 -6.59
C ASN A 538 -9.06 -28.38 -7.66
N GLU A 539 -8.72 -28.40 -8.95
CA GLU A 539 -9.70 -28.37 -10.06
C GLU A 539 -10.74 -29.51 -10.04
N ASN A 540 -10.43 -30.62 -9.35
CA ASN A 540 -11.32 -31.77 -9.22
C ASN A 540 -12.32 -31.65 -8.06
N GLU A 541 -12.22 -30.60 -7.24
CA GLU A 541 -13.09 -30.38 -6.08
C GLU A 541 -14.43 -29.75 -6.49
N GLY A 542 -15.41 -29.81 -5.58
CA GLY A 542 -16.71 -29.16 -5.78
C GLY A 542 -16.59 -27.63 -5.76
N VAL A 543 -17.47 -26.90 -6.46
CA VAL A 543 -17.54 -25.42 -6.41
C VAL A 543 -17.70 -24.93 -4.96
N ALA A 544 -18.57 -25.60 -4.19
CA ALA A 544 -18.77 -25.28 -2.78
C ALA A 544 -17.51 -25.53 -1.92
N GLU A 545 -16.65 -26.48 -2.29
CA GLU A 545 -15.39 -26.76 -1.59
C GLU A 545 -14.28 -25.75 -1.99
N LEU A 546 -14.30 -25.28 -3.23
CA LEU A 546 -13.37 -24.29 -3.76
C LEU A 546 -13.62 -22.89 -3.18
N ILE A 547 -14.88 -22.49 -3.01
CA ILE A 547 -15.24 -21.13 -2.55
C ILE A 547 -14.55 -20.75 -1.23
N PRO A 548 -14.56 -21.57 -0.16
CA PRO A 548 -13.81 -21.28 1.06
C PRO A 548 -12.31 -21.16 0.83
N LYS A 549 -11.72 -21.99 -0.03
CA LYS A 549 -10.27 -22.01 -0.31
C LYS A 549 -9.83 -20.76 -1.06
N ILE A 550 -10.55 -20.42 -2.13
CA ILE A 550 -10.32 -19.21 -2.91
C ILE A 550 -10.65 -17.97 -2.06
N GLY A 551 -11.69 -18.01 -1.23
CA GLY A 551 -12.02 -16.88 -0.36
C GLY A 551 -10.89 -16.49 0.59
N ARG A 552 -10.17 -17.48 1.15
CA ARG A 552 -9.00 -17.21 2.00
C ARG A 552 -7.86 -16.49 1.27
N PHE A 553 -7.75 -16.63 -0.05
CA PHE A 553 -6.77 -15.88 -0.85
C PHE A 553 -7.00 -14.36 -0.76
N PHE A 554 -8.26 -13.95 -0.64
CA PHE A 554 -8.63 -12.53 -0.54
C PHE A 554 -8.60 -12.01 0.91
N GLU A 555 -8.25 -12.80 1.92
CA GLU A 555 -8.16 -12.31 3.31
C GLU A 555 -7.21 -11.10 3.41
N GLY A 556 -7.72 -10.01 3.99
CA GLY A 556 -7.00 -8.74 4.13
C GLY A 556 -7.19 -7.75 2.98
N GLN A 557 -7.84 -8.14 1.87
CA GLN A 557 -8.14 -7.21 0.78
C GLN A 557 -9.10 -6.10 1.22
N PRO A 558 -8.92 -4.84 0.77
CA PRO A 558 -9.75 -3.71 1.20
C PRO A 558 -11.24 -3.88 0.88
N TYR A 559 -12.09 -3.36 1.78
CA TYR A 559 -13.50 -3.17 1.51
C TYR A 559 -13.73 -1.81 0.84
N VAL A 560 -14.50 -1.78 -0.26
CA VAL A 560 -14.91 -0.53 -0.93
C VAL A 560 -16.40 -0.58 -1.23
N ALA A 561 -17.15 0.41 -0.73
CA ALA A 561 -18.57 0.56 -1.03
C ALA A 561 -18.77 1.02 -2.48
N HIS A 562 -19.91 0.63 -3.09
CA HIS A 562 -20.28 1.02 -4.45
C HIS A 562 -19.25 0.60 -5.52
N ALA A 563 -18.62 -0.56 -5.34
CA ALA A 563 -17.56 -1.07 -6.23
C ALA A 563 -18.00 -1.24 -7.70
N LEU A 564 -19.32 -1.28 -7.97
CA LEU A 564 -19.91 -1.43 -9.31
C LEU A 564 -20.45 -0.12 -9.92
N GLU A 565 -20.41 1.00 -9.20
CA GLU A 565 -21.00 2.30 -9.62
C GLU A 565 -19.95 3.31 -10.10
N VAL A 566 -18.89 2.81 -10.72
CA VAL A 566 -17.70 3.63 -11.08
C VAL A 566 -17.80 4.29 -12.46
N THR A 567 -18.75 3.87 -13.30
CA THR A 567 -18.98 4.39 -14.66
C THR A 567 -20.33 5.11 -14.77
N ASP A 568 -20.54 5.89 -15.83
CA ASP A 568 -21.82 6.59 -16.06
C ASP A 568 -22.88 5.72 -16.74
N GLN A 569 -22.43 4.64 -17.41
CA GLN A 569 -23.26 3.61 -18.03
C GLN A 569 -23.04 2.26 -17.35
N GLU A 570 -24.02 1.37 -17.45
CA GLU A 570 -23.93 0.02 -16.92
C GLU A 570 -22.90 -0.80 -17.70
N GLN A 571 -21.79 -1.14 -17.04
CA GLN A 571 -20.72 -1.97 -17.59
C GLN A 571 -20.37 -3.12 -16.66
N LEU A 572 -19.82 -4.20 -17.21
CA LEU A 572 -19.31 -5.29 -16.38
C LEU A 572 -18.00 -4.83 -15.71
N ILE A 573 -18.12 -4.38 -14.45
CA ILE A 573 -16.96 -4.02 -13.63
C ILE A 573 -16.36 -5.29 -13.02
N ILE A 574 -15.07 -5.53 -13.28
CA ILE A 574 -14.30 -6.61 -12.67
C ILE A 574 -13.25 -5.95 -11.77
N ASN A 575 -13.45 -6.02 -10.45
CA ASN A 575 -12.51 -5.51 -9.47
C ASN A 575 -12.19 -6.61 -8.45
N LEU A 576 -11.02 -7.22 -8.59
CA LEU A 576 -10.51 -8.26 -7.68
C LEU A 576 -9.59 -7.68 -6.59
N ARG A 577 -9.34 -6.37 -6.63
CA ARG A 577 -8.46 -5.64 -5.70
C ARG A 577 -9.23 -5.13 -4.50
N GLU A 578 -10.44 -4.66 -4.73
CA GLU A 578 -11.30 -4.01 -3.74
C GLU A 578 -12.71 -4.59 -3.84
N LEU A 579 -13.25 -5.05 -2.71
CA LEU A 579 -14.43 -5.91 -2.69
C LEU A 579 -15.46 -5.39 -1.70
N ASP A 580 -16.74 -5.40 -2.07
CA ASP A 580 -17.83 -5.33 -1.09
C ASP A 580 -18.35 -6.74 -0.78
N CYS A 581 -19.32 -6.84 0.12
CA CYS A 581 -19.83 -8.14 0.56
C CYS A 581 -20.50 -8.94 -0.58
N THR A 582 -21.11 -8.26 -1.55
CA THR A 582 -21.80 -8.88 -2.68
C THR A 582 -20.80 -9.25 -3.76
N THR A 583 -19.94 -8.31 -4.18
CA THR A 583 -18.96 -8.58 -5.23
C THR A 583 -17.97 -9.65 -4.80
N TYR A 584 -17.63 -9.73 -3.50
CA TYR A 584 -16.84 -10.82 -2.97
C TYR A 584 -17.49 -12.20 -3.23
N ALA A 585 -18.77 -12.37 -2.88
CA ALA A 585 -19.46 -13.63 -3.11
C ALA A 585 -19.57 -13.99 -4.60
N GLU A 586 -19.89 -13.01 -5.45
CA GLU A 586 -19.99 -13.19 -6.90
C GLU A 586 -18.65 -13.62 -7.52
N HIS A 587 -17.56 -12.96 -7.12
CA HIS A 587 -16.23 -13.27 -7.63
C HIS A 587 -15.77 -14.67 -7.20
N LEU A 588 -16.06 -15.10 -5.97
CA LEU A 588 -15.74 -16.46 -5.53
C LEU A 588 -16.49 -17.52 -6.31
N LEU A 589 -17.78 -17.30 -6.59
CA LEU A 589 -18.57 -18.20 -7.41
C LEU A 589 -18.02 -18.26 -8.85
N ALA A 590 -17.79 -17.11 -9.48
CA ALA A 590 -17.26 -17.03 -10.85
C ALA A 590 -15.85 -17.66 -10.99
N LEU A 591 -14.94 -17.39 -10.05
CA LEU A 591 -13.59 -17.95 -10.04
C LEU A 591 -13.61 -19.47 -9.86
N SER A 592 -14.40 -19.97 -8.92
CA SER A 592 -14.52 -21.41 -8.65
C SER A 592 -15.07 -22.16 -9.86
N ARG A 593 -16.09 -21.60 -10.53
CA ARG A 593 -16.64 -22.17 -11.77
C ARG A 593 -15.66 -22.13 -12.93
N THR A 594 -14.95 -21.01 -13.10
CA THR A 594 -13.90 -20.89 -14.12
C THR A 594 -12.82 -21.95 -13.92
N LEU A 595 -12.41 -22.19 -12.67
CA LEU A 595 -11.38 -23.19 -12.34
C LEU A 595 -11.80 -24.63 -12.68
N LYS A 596 -13.10 -24.94 -12.57
CA LYS A 596 -13.70 -26.24 -12.96
C LYS A 596 -13.96 -26.36 -14.47
N SER A 597 -14.06 -25.24 -15.17
CA SER A 597 -14.29 -25.25 -16.61
C SER A 597 -13.08 -25.79 -17.38
N GLU A 598 -13.32 -26.29 -18.59
CA GLU A 598 -12.25 -26.62 -19.54
C GLU A 598 -11.48 -25.36 -20.00
N THR A 599 -12.09 -24.17 -19.89
CA THR A 599 -11.56 -22.90 -20.42
C THR A 599 -11.21 -21.92 -19.30
N LYS A 600 -10.00 -22.00 -18.76
CA LYS A 600 -9.53 -21.18 -17.62
C LYS A 600 -8.98 -19.81 -18.04
N SER A 601 -9.73 -19.10 -18.87
CA SER A 601 -9.36 -17.78 -19.41
C SER A 601 -10.04 -16.64 -18.65
N PHE A 602 -9.46 -15.45 -18.68
CA PHE A 602 -10.06 -14.26 -18.06
C PHE A 602 -11.39 -13.91 -18.73
N GLU A 603 -11.51 -14.16 -20.03
CA GLU A 603 -12.72 -13.97 -20.82
C GLU A 603 -13.84 -14.92 -20.41
N HIS A 604 -13.51 -16.17 -20.09
CA HIS A 604 -14.49 -17.12 -19.59
C HIS A 604 -14.94 -16.72 -18.18
N TYR A 605 -14.01 -16.31 -17.32
CA TYR A 605 -14.32 -15.77 -16.01
C TYR A 605 -15.24 -14.55 -16.05
N ALA A 606 -14.98 -13.61 -16.95
CA ALA A 606 -15.83 -12.44 -17.14
C ALA A 606 -17.26 -12.85 -17.57
N LYS A 607 -17.40 -13.88 -18.41
CA LYS A 607 -18.71 -14.43 -18.79
C LYS A 607 -19.43 -15.11 -17.63
N GLU A 608 -18.72 -15.89 -16.81
CA GLU A 608 -19.30 -16.47 -15.59
C GLU A 608 -19.78 -15.36 -14.64
N LEU A 609 -18.98 -14.31 -14.47
CA LEU A 609 -19.37 -13.16 -13.63
C LEU A 609 -20.59 -12.42 -14.20
N GLU A 610 -20.65 -12.22 -15.52
CA GLU A 610 -21.82 -11.63 -16.18
C GLU A 610 -23.07 -12.50 -16.00
N ALA A 611 -22.93 -13.83 -16.11
CA ALA A 611 -24.01 -14.77 -15.89
C ALA A 611 -24.56 -14.72 -14.45
N ILE A 612 -23.69 -14.47 -13.47
CA ILE A 612 -24.04 -14.42 -12.05
C ILE A 612 -24.70 -13.10 -11.64
N ARG A 613 -24.25 -11.98 -12.21
CA ARG A 613 -24.58 -10.62 -11.73
C ARG A 613 -25.83 -10.02 -12.39
N TYR A 614 -26.21 -10.52 -13.55
CA TYR A 614 -27.29 -9.94 -14.35
C TYR A 614 -28.44 -10.93 -14.53
N ARG A 615 -29.66 -10.39 -14.54
CA ARG A 615 -30.90 -11.15 -14.72
C ARG A 615 -30.85 -11.95 -16.03
N ASP A 616 -31.25 -13.21 -15.97
CA ASP A 616 -31.16 -14.17 -17.08
C ASP A 616 -29.73 -14.33 -17.66
N GLY A 617 -28.70 -13.97 -16.88
CA GLY A 617 -27.30 -13.96 -17.27
C GLY A 617 -26.94 -12.99 -18.40
N LYS A 618 -27.74 -11.93 -18.59
CA LYS A 618 -27.58 -11.00 -19.73
C LYS A 618 -27.45 -9.56 -19.27
N ARG A 619 -26.27 -8.98 -19.49
CA ARG A 619 -26.04 -7.56 -19.27
C ARG A 619 -26.84 -6.70 -20.24
N GLY A 620 -27.58 -5.74 -19.70
CA GLY A 620 -28.32 -4.71 -20.42
C GLY A 620 -28.14 -3.35 -19.74
N ALA A 621 -29.22 -2.59 -19.59
CA ALA A 621 -29.20 -1.35 -18.82
C ALA A 621 -29.01 -1.63 -17.31
N TYR A 622 -28.82 -0.59 -16.51
CA TYR A 622 -28.68 -0.67 -15.04
C TYR A 622 -29.74 -1.56 -14.37
N THR A 623 -30.97 -1.54 -14.89
CA THR A 623 -32.10 -2.31 -14.38
C THR A 623 -32.01 -3.82 -14.64
N SER A 624 -31.09 -4.27 -15.50
CA SER A 624 -30.79 -5.69 -15.74
C SER A 624 -29.92 -6.32 -14.64
N ARG A 625 -29.17 -5.52 -13.87
CA ARG A 625 -28.36 -6.00 -12.74
C ARG A 625 -29.29 -6.51 -11.63
N LEU A 626 -28.87 -7.58 -10.96
CA LEU A 626 -29.57 -8.15 -9.80
C LEU A 626 -29.23 -7.32 -8.56
N HIS A 627 -30.12 -6.40 -8.18
CA HIS A 627 -29.87 -5.45 -7.07
C HIS A 627 -30.32 -5.94 -5.69
N TYR A 628 -31.25 -6.89 -5.66
CA TYR A 628 -31.79 -7.48 -4.43
C TYR A 628 -31.24 -8.89 -4.28
N PHE A 629 -30.65 -9.20 -3.13
CA PHE A 629 -29.94 -10.48 -2.97
C PHE A 629 -30.91 -11.68 -2.99
N SER A 630 -32.16 -11.48 -2.58
CA SER A 630 -33.22 -12.49 -2.75
C SER A 630 -33.47 -12.80 -4.23
N GLU A 631 -33.45 -11.79 -5.11
CA GLU A 631 -33.51 -12.01 -6.55
C GLU A 631 -32.24 -12.69 -7.06
N TRP A 632 -31.07 -12.22 -6.61
CA TRP A 632 -29.78 -12.81 -6.98
C TRP A 632 -29.75 -14.32 -6.72
N ILE A 633 -30.17 -14.78 -5.54
CA ILE A 633 -30.20 -16.20 -5.18
C ILE A 633 -31.09 -17.00 -6.15
N TYR A 634 -32.32 -16.53 -6.39
CA TYR A 634 -33.30 -17.32 -7.15
C TYR A 634 -33.11 -17.23 -8.67
N ASP A 635 -32.54 -16.15 -9.19
CA ASP A 635 -32.12 -16.04 -10.59
C ASP A 635 -30.94 -16.98 -10.87
N ASN A 636 -29.92 -16.96 -10.00
CA ASN A 636 -28.79 -17.90 -10.08
C ASN A 636 -29.25 -19.37 -9.88
N ALA A 637 -30.27 -19.61 -9.04
CA ALA A 637 -30.83 -20.95 -8.88
C ALA A 637 -31.61 -21.43 -10.12
N ALA A 638 -32.37 -20.54 -10.76
CA ALA A 638 -33.04 -20.84 -12.02
C ALA A 638 -32.04 -21.15 -13.15
N SER A 639 -30.86 -20.53 -13.09
CA SER A 639 -29.73 -20.79 -13.99
C SER A 639 -28.89 -22.02 -13.59
N GLY A 640 -29.24 -22.69 -12.49
CA GLY A 640 -28.56 -23.90 -12.00
C GLY A 640 -27.20 -23.66 -11.36
N LEU A 641 -26.83 -22.40 -11.07
CA LEU A 641 -25.53 -21.99 -10.50
C LEU A 641 -25.47 -22.18 -8.98
N VAL A 642 -26.63 -22.13 -8.33
CA VAL A 642 -26.82 -22.37 -6.89
C VAL A 642 -28.11 -23.14 -6.65
N GLU A 643 -28.28 -23.71 -5.46
CA GLU A 643 -29.54 -24.25 -4.93
C GLU A 643 -30.06 -23.38 -3.78
N THR A 644 -31.37 -23.47 -3.51
CA THR A 644 -32.06 -22.78 -2.41
C THR A 644 -32.46 -23.77 -1.31
N PRO A 645 -31.51 -24.30 -0.51
CA PRO A 645 -31.80 -25.36 0.46
C PRO A 645 -32.87 -24.95 1.48
N ALA A 646 -32.95 -23.66 1.83
CA ALA A 646 -33.94 -23.12 2.75
C ALA A 646 -35.39 -23.33 2.28
N ASP A 647 -35.67 -23.59 0.99
CA ASP A 647 -37.03 -23.88 0.51
C ASP A 647 -37.61 -25.18 1.12
N GLN A 648 -36.77 -26.08 1.63
CA GLN A 648 -37.18 -27.37 2.17
C GLN A 648 -37.47 -27.33 3.68
N PHE A 649 -36.79 -26.44 4.42
CA PHE A 649 -36.82 -26.43 5.89
C PHE A 649 -36.99 -25.04 6.51
N GLY A 650 -36.80 -23.98 5.74
CA GLY A 650 -36.92 -22.59 6.19
C GLY A 650 -38.37 -22.12 6.27
N ALA A 651 -38.54 -20.93 6.84
CA ALA A 651 -39.82 -20.25 6.89
C ALA A 651 -40.02 -19.38 5.64
N PRO A 652 -41.27 -19.09 5.24
CA PRO A 652 -41.55 -18.09 4.21
C PRO A 652 -41.01 -16.72 4.63
N TYR A 653 -40.20 -16.09 3.77
CA TYR A 653 -39.69 -14.74 3.98
C TYR A 653 -40.76 -13.70 3.62
N PRO A 654 -41.08 -12.74 4.52
CA PRO A 654 -42.09 -11.73 4.28
C PRO A 654 -41.57 -10.61 3.35
N ASN A 655 -41.36 -10.93 2.07
CA ASN A 655 -40.72 -10.01 1.14
C ASN A 655 -41.59 -8.80 0.81
N ARG A 656 -41.07 -7.60 1.05
CA ARG A 656 -41.67 -6.32 0.65
C ARG A 656 -40.55 -5.38 0.24
N LEU A 657 -40.26 -5.36 -1.06
CA LEU A 657 -39.19 -4.56 -1.64
C LEU A 657 -39.70 -3.20 -2.08
N GLY A 658 -38.82 -2.22 -2.01
CA GLY A 658 -39.14 -0.82 -2.30
C GLY A 658 -37.98 0.14 -2.02
N PHE A 659 -36.90 -0.33 -1.38
CA PHE A 659 -35.86 0.55 -0.86
C PHE A 659 -35.20 1.39 -1.95
N MET A 660 -34.86 0.81 -3.10
CA MET A 660 -34.20 1.55 -4.17
C MET A 660 -35.11 2.58 -4.83
N SER A 661 -36.38 2.25 -5.11
CA SER A 661 -37.30 3.22 -5.71
C SER A 661 -37.73 4.32 -4.74
N GLU A 662 -37.71 4.06 -3.43
CA GLU A 662 -37.96 5.05 -2.38
C GLU A 662 -36.72 5.93 -2.07
N HIS A 663 -35.51 5.45 -2.39
CA HIS A 663 -34.24 6.16 -2.14
C HIS A 663 -33.37 6.27 -3.41
N PRO A 664 -33.89 6.81 -4.52
CA PRO A 664 -33.17 6.83 -5.80
C PRO A 664 -31.88 7.66 -5.74
N ASP A 665 -31.81 8.66 -4.86
CA ASP A 665 -30.64 9.53 -4.69
C ASP A 665 -29.42 8.79 -4.09
N ALA A 666 -29.63 7.61 -3.49
CA ALA A 666 -28.55 6.78 -2.96
C ALA A 666 -27.81 5.97 -4.04
N TYR A 667 -28.31 5.98 -5.28
CA TYR A 667 -27.78 5.17 -6.39
C TYR A 667 -27.46 6.07 -7.58
N LYS A 668 -26.19 6.09 -8.01
CA LYS A 668 -25.68 6.97 -9.06
C LYS A 668 -26.54 6.91 -10.33
N HIS A 669 -26.85 5.70 -10.81
CA HIS A 669 -27.64 5.52 -12.04
C HIS A 669 -29.12 5.87 -11.87
N LEU A 670 -29.71 5.73 -10.68
CA LEU A 670 -31.11 6.11 -10.43
C LEU A 670 -31.28 7.62 -10.27
N ALA A 671 -30.38 8.27 -9.52
CA ALA A 671 -30.37 9.72 -9.33
C ALA A 671 -30.29 10.47 -10.66
N SER A 672 -29.55 9.93 -11.63
CA SER A 672 -29.36 10.52 -12.96
C SER A 672 -30.42 10.10 -13.99
N ASN A 673 -31.23 9.06 -13.74
CA ASN A 673 -32.17 8.51 -14.72
C ASN A 673 -33.54 8.20 -14.09
N PRO A 674 -34.48 9.17 -14.08
CA PRO A 674 -35.83 8.96 -13.53
C PRO A 674 -36.61 7.78 -14.15
N SER A 675 -36.33 7.43 -15.41
CA SER A 675 -36.94 6.26 -16.05
C SER A 675 -36.51 4.93 -15.42
N TYR A 676 -35.30 4.85 -14.87
CA TYR A 676 -34.84 3.64 -14.17
C TYR A 676 -35.54 3.48 -12.83
N VAL A 677 -35.90 4.57 -12.14
CA VAL A 677 -36.68 4.52 -10.89
C VAL A 677 -38.02 3.82 -11.12
N VAL A 678 -38.73 4.17 -12.20
CA VAL A 678 -40.01 3.53 -12.55
C VAL A 678 -39.84 2.04 -12.88
N GLN A 679 -38.76 1.68 -13.58
CA GLN A 679 -38.46 0.28 -13.90
C GLN A 679 -38.11 -0.54 -12.65
N ILE A 680 -37.26 0.01 -11.77
CA ILE A 680 -36.92 -0.61 -10.48
C ILE A 680 -38.17 -0.79 -9.62
N GLN A 681 -39.06 0.22 -9.57
CA GLN A 681 -40.32 0.10 -8.83
C GLN A 681 -41.18 -1.05 -9.36
N HIS A 682 -41.24 -1.27 -10.68
CA HIS A 682 -41.95 -2.40 -11.25
C HIS A 682 -41.29 -3.74 -10.88
N ILE A 683 -39.95 -3.81 -10.95
CA ILE A 683 -39.18 -4.98 -10.53
C ILE A 683 -39.45 -5.31 -9.06
N GLU A 684 -39.37 -4.32 -8.16
CA GLU A 684 -39.65 -4.48 -6.73
C GLU A 684 -41.07 -5.01 -6.47
N GLN A 685 -42.07 -4.56 -7.23
CA GLN A 685 -43.45 -5.06 -7.13
C GLN A 685 -43.57 -6.52 -7.55
N GLU A 686 -42.90 -6.93 -8.63
CA GLU A 686 -42.90 -8.31 -9.10
C GLU A 686 -42.16 -9.24 -8.12
N LEU A 687 -40.98 -8.81 -7.64
CA LEU A 687 -40.22 -9.54 -6.63
C LEU A 687 -40.97 -9.67 -5.30
N SER A 688 -41.71 -8.64 -4.88
CA SER A 688 -42.53 -8.71 -3.65
C SER A 688 -43.70 -9.70 -3.74
N ARG A 689 -44.06 -10.17 -4.95
CA ARG A 689 -45.08 -11.21 -5.16
C ARG A 689 -44.49 -12.63 -5.16
N LYS A 690 -43.17 -12.76 -5.34
CA LYS A 690 -42.49 -14.05 -5.31
C LYS A 690 -42.39 -14.56 -3.88
N ARG A 691 -42.26 -15.89 -3.75
CA ARG A 691 -42.05 -16.55 -2.47
C ARG A 691 -40.58 -16.89 -2.33
N TYR A 692 -40.02 -16.54 -1.18
CA TYR A 692 -38.65 -16.84 -0.81
C TYR A 692 -38.69 -17.57 0.54
N ALA A 693 -37.67 -18.40 0.80
CA ALA A 693 -37.48 -19.03 2.09
C ALA A 693 -36.19 -18.52 2.74
N TYR A 694 -36.21 -18.46 4.07
CA TYR A 694 -35.06 -18.08 4.88
C TYR A 694 -35.09 -18.84 6.21
N ILE A 695 -33.99 -18.81 6.94
CA ILE A 695 -33.89 -19.31 8.32
C ILE A 695 -34.10 -18.12 9.26
N PRO A 696 -35.25 -18.00 9.94
CA PRO A 696 -35.45 -16.97 10.96
C PRO A 696 -34.38 -17.07 12.06
N LYS A 697 -33.96 -15.93 12.61
CA LYS A 697 -32.91 -15.93 13.65
C LYS A 697 -33.29 -16.73 14.89
N GLU A 698 -34.57 -16.76 15.24
CA GLU A 698 -35.13 -17.58 16.32
C GLU A 698 -35.01 -19.10 16.06
N ASP A 699 -35.01 -19.52 14.80
CA ASP A 699 -34.93 -20.93 14.40
C ASP A 699 -33.50 -21.38 14.04
N TYR A 700 -32.56 -20.44 13.89
CA TYR A 700 -31.18 -20.72 13.46
C TYR A 700 -30.52 -21.82 14.29
N ALA A 701 -30.64 -21.79 15.62
CA ALA A 701 -30.00 -22.76 16.49
C ALA A 701 -30.46 -24.21 16.23
N ALA A 702 -31.70 -24.41 15.79
CA ALA A 702 -32.24 -25.72 15.43
C ALA A 702 -31.88 -26.13 13.98
N MET A 703 -31.57 -25.15 13.13
CA MET A 703 -31.35 -25.33 11.69
C MET A 703 -29.87 -25.21 11.26
N GLU A 704 -28.95 -24.84 12.16
CA GLU A 704 -27.53 -24.68 11.87
C GLU A 704 -26.90 -25.91 11.19
N ALA A 705 -27.35 -27.12 11.55
CA ALA A 705 -26.89 -28.37 10.97
C ALA A 705 -27.31 -28.58 9.48
N GLN A 706 -28.20 -27.74 8.94
CA GLN A 706 -28.59 -27.78 7.52
C GLN A 706 -27.64 -26.96 6.63
N LEU A 707 -26.76 -26.15 7.23
CA LEU A 707 -25.76 -25.37 6.52
C LEU A 707 -24.50 -26.21 6.24
N ASN A 708 -23.85 -25.89 5.13
CA ASN A 708 -22.58 -26.48 4.73
C ASN A 708 -21.51 -25.39 4.64
N GLU A 709 -20.25 -25.77 4.87
CA GLU A 709 -19.12 -24.92 4.51
C GLU A 709 -19.15 -24.66 2.98
N GLY A 710 -18.96 -23.40 2.59
CA GLY A 710 -19.10 -22.94 1.21
C GLY A 710 -20.48 -22.38 0.85
N ASP A 711 -21.50 -22.55 1.70
CA ASP A 711 -22.79 -21.89 1.49
C ASP A 711 -22.62 -20.35 1.49
N ILE A 712 -23.25 -19.69 0.53
CA ILE A 712 -23.34 -18.23 0.44
C ILE A 712 -24.59 -17.81 1.22
N VAL A 713 -24.44 -16.93 2.21
CA VAL A 713 -25.53 -16.48 3.08
C VAL A 713 -25.77 -14.99 2.98
N GLY A 714 -27.04 -14.61 2.84
CA GLY A 714 -27.50 -13.23 2.91
C GLY A 714 -28.22 -12.98 4.23
N PHE A 715 -27.74 -12.04 5.05
CA PHE A 715 -28.37 -11.65 6.31
C PHE A 715 -29.58 -10.77 6.06
N THR A 716 -30.76 -11.32 6.31
CA THR A 716 -32.01 -10.59 6.13
C THR A 716 -32.16 -9.49 7.18
N THR A 717 -32.90 -8.43 6.86
CA THR A 717 -33.03 -7.25 7.73
C THR A 717 -34.49 -6.89 8.03
N ASP A 718 -34.69 -6.02 9.01
CA ASP A 718 -35.96 -5.35 9.33
C ASP A 718 -36.05 -3.93 8.73
N ILE A 719 -35.03 -3.48 7.99
CA ILE A 719 -35.08 -2.23 7.22
C ILE A 719 -36.19 -2.33 6.17
N SER A 720 -37.15 -1.41 6.21
CA SER A 720 -38.29 -1.41 5.29
C SER A 720 -37.82 -1.34 3.84
N GLY A 721 -38.36 -2.20 2.99
CA GLY A 721 -38.06 -2.19 1.55
C GLY A 721 -36.79 -2.94 1.13
N LEU A 722 -35.98 -3.41 2.08
CA LEU A 722 -34.68 -4.07 1.83
C LEU A 722 -34.73 -5.53 2.31
N ASP A 723 -34.20 -6.46 1.49
CA ASP A 723 -34.20 -7.88 1.82
C ASP A 723 -32.99 -8.29 2.67
N VAL A 724 -31.78 -7.99 2.20
CA VAL A 724 -30.50 -8.41 2.75
C VAL A 724 -29.63 -7.19 2.98
N SER A 725 -29.02 -7.16 4.17
CA SER A 725 -28.14 -6.05 4.60
C SER A 725 -26.67 -6.38 4.53
N HIS A 726 -26.32 -7.67 4.44
CA HIS A 726 -24.94 -8.14 4.40
C HIS A 726 -24.85 -9.55 3.81
N VAL A 727 -23.75 -9.86 3.12
CA VAL A 727 -23.49 -11.16 2.48
C VAL A 727 -22.16 -11.74 2.95
N GLY A 728 -22.06 -13.07 3.02
CA GLY A 728 -20.78 -13.74 3.22
C GLY A 728 -20.84 -15.24 2.98
N ILE A 729 -19.73 -15.90 3.27
CA ILE A 729 -19.52 -17.34 3.05
C ILE A 729 -19.46 -18.04 4.40
N VAL A 730 -20.16 -19.16 4.51
CA VAL A 730 -20.08 -20.04 5.68
C VAL A 730 -18.76 -20.81 5.64
N VAL A 731 -17.94 -20.66 6.68
CA VAL A 731 -16.66 -21.38 6.83
C VAL A 731 -16.55 -22.06 8.19
N GLN A 732 -15.85 -23.19 8.27
CA GLN A 732 -15.69 -23.91 9.53
C GLN A 732 -14.40 -23.49 10.24
N VAL A 733 -14.53 -23.04 11.50
CA VAL A 733 -13.40 -22.70 12.38
C VAL A 733 -13.56 -23.45 13.70
N LYS A 734 -12.61 -24.34 13.99
CA LYS A 734 -12.59 -25.15 15.22
C LYS A 734 -13.94 -25.85 15.50
N GLY A 735 -14.58 -26.37 14.45
CA GLY A 735 -15.83 -27.12 14.54
C GLY A 735 -17.11 -26.27 14.61
N LYS A 736 -17.03 -24.94 14.48
CA LYS A 736 -18.19 -24.04 14.42
C LYS A 736 -18.25 -23.30 13.09
N PHE A 737 -19.44 -22.92 12.65
CA PHE A 737 -19.59 -22.05 11.50
C PHE A 737 -19.30 -20.59 11.86
N HIS A 738 -18.49 -19.97 11.02
CA HIS A 738 -18.08 -18.57 11.06
C HIS A 738 -18.40 -17.93 9.71
N LEU A 739 -18.35 -16.59 9.66
CA LEU A 739 -18.64 -15.83 8.46
C LEU A 739 -17.32 -15.34 7.84
N MET A 740 -17.03 -15.75 6.61
CA MET A 740 -15.97 -15.15 5.81
C MET A 740 -16.58 -14.12 4.85
N HIS A 741 -16.20 -12.85 4.97
CA HIS A 741 -16.85 -11.77 4.23
C HIS A 741 -15.95 -10.55 4.05
N ALA A 742 -16.29 -9.70 3.09
CA ALA A 742 -15.80 -8.32 3.03
C ALA A 742 -16.53 -7.50 4.11
N SER A 743 -15.80 -7.05 5.12
CA SER A 743 -16.34 -6.38 6.31
C SER A 743 -16.33 -4.87 6.14
N GLN A 744 -17.50 -4.25 6.04
CA GLN A 744 -17.61 -2.79 6.05
C GLN A 744 -17.07 -2.20 7.37
N THR A 745 -17.33 -2.84 8.51
CA THR A 745 -16.87 -2.34 9.81
C THR A 745 -15.36 -2.37 9.95
N ASN A 746 -14.71 -3.45 9.48
CA ASN A 746 -13.26 -3.63 9.60
C ASN A 746 -12.49 -3.24 8.32
N GLN A 747 -13.20 -2.72 7.32
CA GLN A 747 -12.69 -2.22 6.03
C GLN A 747 -11.83 -3.22 5.24
N LYS A 748 -12.11 -4.52 5.38
CA LYS A 748 -11.36 -5.59 4.70
C LYS A 748 -12.10 -6.92 4.63
N VAL A 749 -11.66 -7.83 3.76
CA VAL A 749 -12.04 -9.25 3.77
C VAL A 749 -11.44 -9.95 4.99
N GLU A 750 -12.26 -10.69 5.73
CA GLU A 750 -11.84 -11.42 6.92
C GLU A 750 -12.74 -12.62 7.20
N VAL A 751 -12.23 -13.52 8.06
CA VAL A 751 -13.06 -14.51 8.77
C VAL A 751 -13.44 -13.94 10.13
N SER A 752 -14.74 -13.92 10.42
CA SER A 752 -15.27 -13.39 11.67
C SER A 752 -14.67 -14.11 12.88
N LYS A 753 -14.28 -13.34 13.91
CA LYS A 753 -13.81 -13.93 15.18
C LYS A 753 -14.93 -14.65 15.91
N GLU A 754 -16.14 -14.10 15.83
CA GLU A 754 -17.33 -14.67 16.43
C GLU A 754 -18.00 -15.66 15.48
N PRO A 755 -18.68 -16.71 16.00
CA PRO A 755 -19.40 -17.67 15.18
C PRO A 755 -20.59 -17.03 14.46
N LEU A 756 -21.10 -17.68 13.43
CA LEU A 756 -22.22 -17.22 12.62
C LEU A 756 -23.47 -16.90 13.48
N SER A 757 -23.73 -17.70 14.51
CA SER A 757 -24.80 -17.46 15.51
C SER A 757 -24.72 -16.11 16.22
N TYR A 758 -23.52 -15.51 16.35
CA TYR A 758 -23.36 -14.19 16.94
C TYR A 758 -24.09 -13.12 16.12
N PHE A 759 -24.03 -13.20 14.79
CA PHE A 759 -24.70 -12.27 13.89
C PHE A 759 -26.23 -12.40 13.93
N LEU A 760 -26.75 -13.49 14.49
CA LEU A 760 -28.18 -13.77 14.63
C LEU A 760 -28.67 -13.71 16.08
N ARG A 761 -27.86 -13.16 17.00
CA ARG A 761 -28.27 -12.98 18.40
C ARG A 761 -29.50 -12.07 18.52
N PRO A 762 -30.31 -12.16 19.61
CA PRO A 762 -31.52 -11.35 19.77
C PRO A 762 -31.31 -9.83 19.60
N ALA A 763 -30.16 -9.31 20.01
CA ALA A 763 -29.79 -7.89 19.88
C ALA A 763 -29.34 -7.48 18.46
N SER A 764 -29.19 -8.42 17.53
CA SER A 764 -28.85 -8.15 16.14
C SER A 764 -30.04 -7.58 15.38
N LYS A 765 -29.77 -6.65 14.47
CA LYS A 765 -30.74 -6.10 13.51
C LYS A 765 -31.06 -7.08 12.36
N HIS A 766 -30.28 -8.15 12.22
CA HIS A 766 -30.61 -9.19 11.27
C HIS A 766 -31.85 -9.95 11.74
N THR A 767 -32.70 -10.33 10.79
CA THR A 767 -33.94 -11.08 11.03
C THR A 767 -33.76 -12.58 10.78
N GLY A 768 -32.70 -12.97 10.08
CA GLY A 768 -32.41 -14.35 9.70
C GLY A 768 -31.33 -14.42 8.61
N ILE A 769 -31.25 -15.56 7.93
CA ILE A 769 -30.36 -15.77 6.76
C ILE A 769 -31.10 -16.46 5.61
N MET A 770 -30.89 -15.95 4.39
CA MET A 770 -31.14 -16.70 3.15
C MET A 770 -29.87 -17.48 2.77
N VAL A 771 -30.05 -18.64 2.16
CA VAL A 771 -28.94 -19.56 1.85
C VAL A 771 -28.96 -19.88 0.35
N ALA A 772 -27.83 -19.66 -0.31
CA ALA A 772 -27.53 -20.13 -1.65
C ALA A 772 -26.38 -21.14 -1.59
N ARG A 773 -26.62 -22.35 -2.07
CA ARG A 773 -25.63 -23.43 -2.08
C ARG A 773 -25.04 -23.58 -3.48
N PRO A 774 -23.75 -23.27 -3.69
CA PRO A 774 -23.11 -23.42 -5.00
C PRO A 774 -23.20 -24.84 -5.54
N THR A 775 -23.44 -24.98 -6.84
CA THR A 775 -23.54 -26.27 -7.55
C THR A 775 -22.36 -26.50 -8.48
N ASP A 776 -22.14 -27.76 -8.84
CA ASP A 776 -21.09 -28.19 -9.77
C ASP A 776 -21.52 -28.18 -11.25
N VAL A 777 -22.76 -27.77 -11.53
CA VAL A 777 -23.42 -27.91 -12.85
C VAL A 777 -22.83 -26.97 -13.90
#